data_AF-A0A8G0PE44-F1
#
_entry.id   AF-A0A8G0PE44-F1
#
_cell.length_a   1.000
_cell.length_b   1.000
_cell.length_c   1.000
_cell.angle_alpha   90.00
_cell.angle_beta   90.00
_cell.angle_gamma   90.00
#
_symmetry.space_group_name_H-M   'P 1'
#
loop_
_entity.id
_entity.type
_entity.pdbx_description
1 polymer ?
#
loop_
_entity_poly.entity_id
_entity_poly.type
_entity_poly.pdbx_seq_one_letter_code
_entity_poly.pdbx_strand_id
1 'polypeptide(L)'
;MATSRYQTAEMRRQVGSPRPKTRENKETLCRNVLIYGHCRYEDQGCSFSHDQTKGNSPQQDNSKKALNVESPSFTPSLLQPINKKPTFSSQAVTAPSFTPRGLGAATPSTLPDTEAPMFNPASIREFTPSFDLSSSSVRPPLPDAPTPPLLYPSTFVPAGAHPIPISIPLTAVAKAVSTNGTSQDGTVTYDPFGMSNQNMATTPFNPYAEDHNAMAGAQSTYFQTQNAFAAPLQPLQHHLYAPIGPYREDLMPYHRLSHEFFLPEKLREEMQKKSEAALQVMPNSQLPQLENYHSLVALDTTHRKNANIFGYPSWVYKATSSKNGNLYCLRRLEGFRLTNEHAIRSVKEWKRVDNANVVSIHDAFTTRAFGDSSLIFVQDYHPLSKTLAEAHLTPTVAAGGRFQPKPPITEQVLWGYISQIATALKSIHDNNLAARCVDVSKIILTDKNRIRLNACSVLDVVHFDVRRPVQELQQEDLLHFGRTLLCLATGTLPLQLANLNAAMEQMSRTYSAEMRDTITWLLTPTPAPAHKSIDEFIQGIATHIVAAFDQSQHRADALNSELFRELENGRIARLMMKLGTVNERQEFEGDRAWSENGERYMLKLFRDYVFHQVDSNGNPVMDIGHMIRCLNKLDAGVDERICLTSRDEQTSFVVSYKELKKQLVNAFNELIKAAKPGRTF
;
A
#
# COMPACT_ATOMS: atom_id res chain seq x y z
N MET A 1 -34.25 -47.02 26.49
CA MET A 1 -33.54 -47.73 27.57
C MET A 1 -32.46 -46.79 28.13
N ALA A 2 -32.53 -46.52 29.45
CA ALA A 2 -31.55 -45.91 30.38
C ALA A 2 -30.62 -44.78 29.85
N THR A 3 -30.67 -43.47 30.17
CA THR A 3 -30.84 -42.62 31.39
C THR A 3 -29.83 -42.77 32.53
N SER A 4 -29.00 -41.73 32.72
CA SER A 4 -28.44 -41.20 34.00
C SER A 4 -27.50 -40.01 33.66
N ARG A 5 -27.52 -38.78 34.22
CA ARG A 5 -28.22 -38.17 35.37
C ARG A 5 -28.01 -36.64 35.38
N TYR A 6 -29.07 -35.91 35.74
CA TYR A 6 -29.20 -34.65 36.54
C TYR A 6 -28.51 -33.34 36.10
N GLN A 7 -29.07 -32.12 36.25
CA GLN A 7 -30.42 -31.59 36.55
C GLN A 7 -30.38 -30.06 36.30
N THR A 8 -31.49 -29.47 35.88
CA THR A 8 -31.75 -28.02 35.74
C THR A 8 -32.56 -27.47 36.93
N ALA A 9 -32.26 -26.23 37.36
CA ALA A 9 -33.15 -25.28 38.07
C ALA A 9 -32.50 -23.87 38.00
N GLU A 10 -32.98 -22.96 37.14
CA GLU A 10 -33.98 -21.89 37.37
C GLU A 10 -33.44 -20.53 37.87
N MET A 11 -33.67 -19.50 37.03
CA MET A 11 -33.91 -18.06 37.27
C MET A 11 -33.40 -17.38 38.57
N ARG A 12 -32.53 -16.36 38.43
CA ARG A 12 -32.82 -14.90 38.58
C ARG A 12 -31.54 -14.04 38.70
N ARG A 13 -31.66 -12.82 38.13
CA ARG A 13 -31.04 -11.55 38.52
C ARG A 13 -29.59 -11.25 38.08
N GLN A 14 -29.53 -10.16 37.30
CA GLN A 14 -28.37 -9.27 37.14
C GLN A 14 -27.74 -8.95 38.50
N VAL A 15 -26.45 -9.23 38.64
CA VAL A 15 -25.63 -8.75 39.76
C VAL A 15 -24.70 -7.67 39.21
N GLY A 16 -25.03 -6.42 39.54
CA GLY A 16 -24.13 -5.29 39.39
C GLY A 16 -23.00 -5.37 40.43
N SER A 17 -21.83 -4.92 40.02
CA SER A 17 -20.64 -4.78 40.88
C SER A 17 -20.94 -3.92 42.13
N PRO A 18 -20.37 -4.24 43.31
CA PRO A 18 -20.66 -3.49 44.54
C PRO A 18 -20.11 -2.06 44.46
N ARG A 19 -20.96 -1.04 44.70
CA ARG A 19 -20.51 0.34 44.91
C ARG A 19 -19.72 0.43 46.23
N PRO A 20 -18.49 1.01 46.24
CA PRO A 20 -17.79 1.30 47.48
C PRO A 20 -18.46 2.48 48.20
N LYS A 21 -18.57 2.37 49.53
CA LYS A 21 -19.03 3.45 50.42
C LYS A 21 -18.11 4.66 50.30
N THR A 22 -18.69 5.85 50.16
CA THR A 22 -18.01 7.14 50.06
C THR A 22 -17.15 7.39 51.30
N ARG A 23 -15.83 7.36 51.15
CA ARG A 23 -14.88 7.82 52.15
C ARG A 23 -14.38 9.18 51.66
N GLU A 24 -14.73 10.26 52.35
CA GLU A 24 -14.22 11.59 52.04
C GLU A 24 -12.70 11.62 52.31
N ASN A 25 -11.88 11.68 51.26
CA ASN A 25 -10.42 11.77 51.38
C ASN A 25 -9.97 13.21 51.09
N LYS A 26 -10.22 14.10 52.06
CA LYS A 26 -9.82 15.52 52.01
C LYS A 26 -8.31 15.76 52.15
N GLU A 27 -7.50 14.70 52.31
CA GLU A 27 -6.04 14.79 52.43
C GLU A 27 -5.30 14.62 51.10
N THR A 28 -5.97 14.12 50.05
CA THR A 28 -5.34 13.91 48.73
C THR A 28 -5.78 15.01 47.76
N LEU A 29 -4.81 15.66 47.13
CA LEU A 29 -5.08 16.74 46.17
C LEU A 29 -5.79 16.21 44.92
N CYS A 30 -6.78 16.97 44.44
CA CYS A 30 -7.58 16.63 43.28
C CYS A 30 -6.72 16.60 42.01
N ARG A 31 -6.73 15.47 41.32
CA ARG A 31 -5.94 15.25 40.09
C ARG A 31 -6.29 16.24 38.97
N ASN A 32 -7.56 16.67 38.89
CA ASN A 32 -7.97 17.64 37.88
C ASN A 32 -7.40 19.04 38.16
N VAL A 33 -7.19 19.40 39.43
CA VAL A 33 -6.49 20.64 39.80
C VAL A 33 -5.01 20.56 39.43
N LEU A 34 -4.35 19.42 39.63
CA LEU A 34 -2.95 19.21 39.25
C LEU A 34 -2.71 19.29 37.74
N ILE A 35 -3.63 18.77 36.93
CA ILE A 35 -3.45 18.68 35.48
C ILE A 35 -4.00 19.92 34.77
N TYR A 36 -5.13 20.46 35.23
CA TYR A 36 -5.88 21.51 34.51
C TYR A 36 -6.00 22.82 35.31
N GLY A 37 -5.44 22.91 36.51
CA GLY A 37 -5.51 24.08 37.38
C GLY A 37 -6.87 24.30 38.06
N HIS A 38 -7.93 23.59 37.67
CA HIS A 38 -9.28 23.73 38.23
C HIS A 38 -10.06 22.41 38.13
N CYS A 39 -11.06 22.21 38.99
CA CYS A 39 -11.93 21.03 38.97
C CYS A 39 -13.39 21.42 38.77
N ARG A 40 -14.01 20.92 37.69
CA ARG A 40 -15.42 21.17 37.36
C ARG A 40 -16.40 20.74 38.47
N TYR A 41 -16.03 19.79 39.31
CA TYR A 41 -16.89 19.23 40.36
C TYR A 41 -16.56 19.74 41.76
N GLU A 42 -15.74 20.79 41.87
CA GLU A 42 -15.36 21.39 43.16
C GLU A 42 -16.59 21.75 44.01
N ASP A 43 -17.57 22.46 43.42
CA ASP A 43 -18.83 22.85 44.08
C ASP A 43 -19.93 21.77 44.01
N GLN A 44 -19.67 20.66 43.31
CA GLN A 44 -20.64 19.58 43.08
C GLN A 44 -20.31 18.30 43.87
N GLY A 45 -19.47 18.42 44.90
CA GLY A 45 -19.19 17.34 45.84
C GLY A 45 -18.00 16.45 45.47
N CYS A 46 -16.97 17.01 44.82
CA CYS A 46 -15.72 16.30 44.60
C CYS A 46 -15.05 15.92 45.95
N SER A 47 -14.79 14.63 46.14
CA SER A 47 -14.29 14.05 47.41
C SER A 47 -12.80 14.28 47.70
N PHE A 48 -12.08 15.01 46.84
CA PHE A 48 -10.63 15.28 46.91
C PHE A 48 -10.34 16.78 47.19
N SER A 49 -9.16 17.11 47.72
CA SER A 49 -8.81 18.50 48.11
C SER A 49 -8.47 19.39 46.91
N HIS A 50 -8.96 20.63 46.89
CA HIS A 50 -8.69 21.62 45.83
C HIS A 50 -7.73 22.74 46.29
N ASP A 51 -7.25 22.69 47.53
CA ASP A 51 -6.38 23.70 48.12
C ASP A 51 -4.90 23.33 47.91
N GLN A 52 -4.28 23.90 46.85
CA GLN A 52 -2.90 23.64 46.45
C GLN A 52 -1.85 24.00 47.52
N THR A 53 -2.23 24.76 48.55
CA THR A 53 -1.30 25.28 49.56
C THR A 53 -1.01 24.29 50.70
N LYS A 54 -1.75 23.18 50.83
CA LYS A 54 -1.60 22.22 51.94
C LYS A 54 -0.63 21.05 51.70
N GLY A 55 -0.06 20.90 50.50
CA GLY A 55 0.81 19.79 50.16
C GLY A 55 2.28 19.92 50.61
N ASN A 56 2.65 21.00 51.31
CA ASN A 56 4.05 21.27 51.63
C ASN A 56 4.21 21.86 53.04
N SER A 57 4.34 20.99 54.05
CA SER A 57 4.80 21.37 55.39
C SER A 57 6.10 20.64 55.71
N PRO A 58 7.27 21.31 55.67
CA PRO A 58 8.48 20.80 56.28
C PRO A 58 8.52 21.16 57.76
N GLN A 59 9.09 20.23 58.52
CA GLN A 59 9.44 20.35 59.93
C GLN A 59 10.38 21.56 60.14
N GLN A 60 10.05 22.42 61.11
CA GLN A 60 10.83 23.59 61.51
C GLN A 60 12.24 23.20 61.97
N ASP A 61 13.26 23.89 61.46
CA ASP A 61 14.33 24.38 62.32
C ASP A 61 14.95 25.70 61.81
N ASN A 62 15.33 26.54 62.78
CA ASN A 62 15.73 27.93 62.64
C ASN A 62 17.04 28.16 61.86
N SER A 63 17.10 29.15 60.96
CA SER A 63 18.00 30.33 61.07
C SER A 63 18.05 31.24 59.81
N LYS A 64 17.56 32.47 60.00
CA LYS A 64 17.96 33.80 59.44
C LYS A 64 18.86 33.87 58.17
N LYS A 65 18.34 34.49 57.09
CA LYS A 65 18.71 35.84 56.56
C LYS A 65 18.04 36.16 55.20
N ALA A 66 17.67 37.44 55.04
CA ALA A 66 17.02 38.12 53.91
C ALA A 66 17.87 38.14 52.61
N LEU A 67 17.42 38.48 51.38
CA LEU A 67 16.60 39.58 50.83
C LEU A 67 16.09 39.14 49.42
N ASN A 68 14.83 39.32 49.04
CA ASN A 68 14.24 40.45 48.29
C ASN A 68 14.97 40.88 46.99
N VAL A 69 14.28 40.79 45.83
CA VAL A 69 13.90 41.92 44.93
C VAL A 69 13.55 41.40 43.52
N GLU A 70 12.38 41.83 43.04
CA GLU A 70 11.81 41.69 41.70
C GLU A 70 12.45 42.58 40.62
N SER A 71 12.17 42.23 39.35
CA SER A 71 12.02 43.09 38.14
C SER A 71 13.24 43.22 37.19
N PRO A 72 13.07 43.58 35.89
CA PRO A 72 11.91 43.50 34.99
C PRO A 72 12.22 43.00 33.55
N SER A 73 11.17 42.86 32.72
CA SER A 73 11.20 42.68 31.26
C SER A 73 11.74 43.91 30.51
N PHE A 74 12.38 43.70 29.35
CA PHE A 74 12.88 44.77 28.47
C PHE A 74 12.43 44.60 27.01
N THR A 75 11.90 45.69 26.45
CA THR A 75 11.52 45.93 25.04
C THR A 75 12.72 46.39 24.19
N PRO A 76 12.79 46.08 22.88
CA PRO A 76 13.91 46.47 22.03
C PRO A 76 13.76 47.88 21.44
N SER A 77 14.88 48.60 21.27
CA SER A 77 14.96 49.87 20.53
C SER A 77 15.87 49.75 19.31
N LEU A 78 15.39 50.32 18.19
CA LEU A 78 16.11 50.55 16.93
C LEU A 78 17.20 51.63 17.09
N LEU A 79 18.34 51.47 16.38
CA LEU A 79 19.01 52.50 15.55
C LEU A 79 20.31 51.97 14.88
N GLN A 80 20.23 51.71 13.56
CA GLN A 80 21.08 52.15 12.42
C GLN A 80 22.63 52.03 12.37
N PRO A 81 23.22 52.01 11.15
CA PRO A 81 24.37 51.16 10.80
C PRO A 81 25.72 51.91 10.73
N ILE A 82 26.83 51.17 10.92
CA ILE A 82 28.19 51.65 10.63
C ILE A 82 28.86 50.73 9.62
N ASN A 83 29.43 51.39 8.62
CA ASN A 83 29.98 50.90 7.37
C ASN A 83 31.51 50.83 7.49
N LYS A 84 32.13 49.63 7.54
CA LYS A 84 33.59 49.45 7.30
C LYS A 84 33.91 48.07 6.71
N LYS A 85 34.34 48.06 5.44
CA LYS A 85 35.11 46.97 4.82
C LYS A 85 36.52 46.92 5.43
N PRO A 86 37.15 45.73 5.44
CA PRO A 86 38.44 45.63 4.76
C PRO A 86 38.55 44.40 3.85
N THR A 87 39.22 44.65 2.73
CA THR A 87 39.67 43.71 1.70
C THR A 87 40.97 43.03 2.12
N PHE A 88 41.12 41.71 1.96
CA PHE A 88 42.39 41.04 1.58
C PHE A 88 42.10 39.73 0.83
N SER A 89 42.90 39.47 -0.20
CA SER A 89 42.78 38.39 -1.19
C SER A 89 43.96 37.41 -1.12
N SER A 90 43.80 36.26 -1.80
CA SER A 90 44.78 35.28 -2.34
C SER A 90 44.63 33.88 -1.74
N GLN A 91 44.80 32.76 -2.45
CA GLN A 91 44.84 32.41 -3.86
C GLN A 91 44.58 30.89 -3.89
N ALA A 92 43.75 30.40 -4.82
CA ALA A 92 43.47 28.98 -4.98
C ALA A 92 44.59 28.29 -5.79
N VAL A 93 45.08 27.14 -5.30
CA VAL A 93 46.05 26.28 -6.00
C VAL A 93 45.30 25.20 -6.77
N THR A 94 45.36 25.31 -8.10
CA THR A 94 44.96 24.29 -9.08
C THR A 94 46.13 23.33 -9.29
N ALA A 95 45.92 22.03 -9.10
CA ALA A 95 46.89 20.98 -9.46
C ALA A 95 46.49 20.32 -10.80
N PRO A 96 47.43 20.08 -11.74
CA PRO A 96 47.16 19.47 -13.04
C PRO A 96 47.11 17.93 -13.03
N SER A 97 46.38 17.36 -13.99
CA SER A 97 46.21 15.91 -14.23
C SER A 97 47.41 15.27 -14.95
N PHE A 98 47.77 14.05 -14.55
CA PHE A 98 48.93 13.29 -15.02
C PHE A 98 48.59 12.34 -16.19
N THR A 99 49.37 12.38 -17.28
CA THR A 99 49.37 11.42 -18.40
C THR A 99 50.81 10.99 -18.73
N PRO A 100 51.09 9.70 -18.98
CA PRO A 100 52.34 9.27 -19.57
C PRO A 100 52.19 8.65 -20.98
N ARG A 101 52.89 9.24 -21.96
CA ARG A 101 53.50 8.61 -23.15
C ARG A 101 55.02 8.54 -22.84
N GLY A 102 55.86 7.58 -23.22
CA GLY A 102 55.85 6.42 -24.11
C GLY A 102 57.27 6.30 -24.73
N LEU A 103 57.91 5.12 -24.72
CA LEU A 103 59.17 4.74 -25.42
C LEU A 103 59.21 3.18 -25.43
N GLY A 104 59.54 2.40 -26.46
CA GLY A 104 59.94 2.60 -27.85
C GLY A 104 60.22 1.23 -28.53
N ALA A 105 60.08 1.20 -29.86
CA ALA A 105 60.73 0.36 -30.89
C ALA A 105 60.78 -1.19 -30.82
N ALA A 106 60.13 -1.87 -31.79
CA ALA A 106 60.78 -2.50 -32.96
C ALA A 106 59.80 -3.41 -33.76
N THR A 107 59.60 -3.08 -35.04
CA THR A 107 59.02 -3.89 -36.14
C THR A 107 60.11 -4.78 -36.79
N PRO A 108 59.88 -5.75 -37.73
CA PRO A 108 58.79 -5.77 -38.74
C PRO A 108 58.27 -7.12 -39.32
N SER A 109 57.22 -6.98 -40.15
CA SER A 109 56.94 -7.67 -41.46
C SER A 109 56.50 -9.16 -41.44
N THR A 110 55.55 -9.69 -42.22
CA THR A 110 54.96 -9.39 -43.56
C THR A 110 53.54 -10.01 -43.74
N LEU A 111 52.74 -9.35 -44.61
CA LEU A 111 51.45 -9.64 -45.30
C LEU A 111 51.35 -10.99 -46.09
N PRO A 112 50.26 -11.33 -46.87
CA PRO A 112 48.85 -10.85 -46.95
C PRO A 112 47.74 -11.93 -47.07
N ASP A 113 46.47 -11.48 -46.93
CA ASP A 113 45.19 -11.82 -47.61
C ASP A 113 44.76 -13.27 -47.95
N THR A 114 43.52 -13.65 -47.60
CA THR A 114 42.34 -13.76 -48.53
C THR A 114 41.07 -14.25 -47.78
N GLU A 115 39.93 -13.70 -48.23
CA GLU A 115 38.51 -13.78 -47.88
C GLU A 115 37.90 -15.03 -47.18
N ALA A 116 36.87 -14.75 -46.37
CA ALA A 116 36.00 -15.71 -45.66
C ALA A 116 34.65 -15.89 -46.37
N PRO A 117 33.98 -17.06 -46.22
CA PRO A 117 32.53 -17.16 -46.38
C PRO A 117 31.78 -17.31 -45.04
N MET A 118 30.56 -16.77 -45.06
CA MET A 118 29.61 -16.59 -43.97
C MET A 118 29.03 -17.89 -43.38
N PHE A 119 28.64 -17.82 -42.11
CA PHE A 119 28.11 -18.89 -41.26
C PHE A 119 26.59 -19.11 -41.45
N ASN A 120 26.13 -20.37 -41.55
CA ASN A 120 24.74 -20.80 -41.71
C ASN A 120 24.22 -21.53 -40.45
N PRO A 121 23.25 -21.00 -39.69
CA PRO A 121 22.84 -21.54 -38.39
C PRO A 121 21.65 -22.50 -38.51
N ALA A 122 21.85 -23.67 -39.12
CA ALA A 122 20.81 -24.71 -39.25
C ALA A 122 21.19 -26.08 -38.64
N SER A 123 22.23 -26.13 -37.79
CA SER A 123 22.72 -27.42 -37.28
C SER A 123 23.18 -27.35 -35.83
N ILE A 124 22.26 -27.16 -34.87
CA ILE A 124 22.46 -27.61 -33.49
C ILE A 124 21.17 -28.25 -32.99
N ARG A 125 21.23 -29.57 -32.76
CA ARG A 125 20.19 -30.40 -32.14
C ARG A 125 20.28 -30.29 -30.61
N GLU A 126 19.11 -30.37 -29.97
CA GLU A 126 18.84 -30.39 -28.53
C GLU A 126 19.64 -31.45 -27.75
N PHE A 127 19.95 -31.13 -26.48
CA PHE A 127 20.66 -31.98 -25.54
C PHE A 127 19.84 -32.13 -24.24
N THR A 128 19.45 -33.37 -23.91
CA THR A 128 18.86 -33.78 -22.62
C THR A 128 19.90 -34.59 -21.83
N PRO A 129 20.17 -34.30 -20.54
CA PRO A 129 21.10 -35.11 -19.76
C PRO A 129 20.40 -36.10 -18.81
N SER A 130 20.90 -37.33 -18.77
CA SER A 130 20.71 -38.29 -17.67
C SER A 130 22.05 -39.00 -17.46
N PHE A 131 22.57 -39.06 -16.23
CA PHE A 131 23.86 -39.68 -15.89
C PHE A 131 23.75 -40.48 -14.60
N ASP A 132 24.37 -41.67 -14.58
CA ASP A 132 24.84 -42.35 -13.37
C ASP A 132 26.19 -43.07 -13.61
N LEU A 133 26.93 -43.28 -12.52
CA LEU A 133 28.39 -43.40 -12.31
C LEU A 133 29.12 -44.69 -12.79
N SER A 134 30.43 -44.57 -13.15
CA SER A 134 31.59 -45.09 -12.36
C SER A 134 32.94 -45.28 -13.11
N SER A 135 34.03 -44.88 -12.41
CA SER A 135 35.43 -45.40 -12.42
C SER A 135 36.58 -44.77 -13.27
N SER A 136 37.33 -43.86 -12.61
CA SER A 136 38.79 -43.75 -12.33
C SER A 136 39.92 -43.87 -13.40
N SER A 137 40.78 -42.82 -13.51
CA SER A 137 42.24 -42.87 -13.20
C SER A 137 43.03 -41.52 -13.39
N VAL A 138 43.55 -40.96 -12.27
CA VAL A 138 44.90 -40.41 -11.92
C VAL A 138 45.81 -39.62 -12.92
N ARG A 139 46.24 -38.36 -12.57
CA ARG A 139 47.62 -37.75 -12.37
C ARG A 139 47.69 -36.16 -12.53
N PRO A 140 48.79 -35.39 -12.25
CA PRO A 140 48.82 -34.19 -11.37
C PRO A 140 49.39 -32.86 -12.05
N PRO A 141 50.04 -31.84 -11.38
CA PRO A 141 49.50 -30.50 -11.02
C PRO A 141 50.22 -29.22 -11.58
N LEU A 142 49.66 -28.01 -11.27
CA LEU A 142 50.19 -26.58 -11.32
C LEU A 142 50.16 -25.80 -12.66
N PRO A 143 50.34 -24.44 -12.74
CA PRO A 143 49.89 -23.26 -11.93
C PRO A 143 49.32 -22.07 -12.80
N ASP A 144 49.12 -20.88 -12.17
CA ASP A 144 48.27 -19.70 -12.48
C ASP A 144 48.48 -18.76 -13.72
N ALA A 145 47.37 -18.08 -14.07
CA ALA A 145 47.14 -16.74 -14.71
C ALA A 145 47.27 -16.57 -16.25
N PRO A 146 46.66 -15.54 -16.94
CA PRO A 146 45.93 -14.35 -16.48
C PRO A 146 44.56 -14.03 -17.18
N THR A 147 43.83 -13.07 -16.62
CA THR A 147 42.58 -12.43 -17.08
C THR A 147 42.76 -11.42 -18.24
N PRO A 148 41.84 -11.35 -19.24
CA PRO A 148 41.70 -10.19 -20.13
C PRO A 148 40.54 -9.24 -19.74
N PRO A 149 40.54 -7.99 -20.23
CA PRO A 149 40.06 -6.83 -19.47
C PRO A 149 38.64 -6.34 -19.79
N LEU A 150 38.13 -5.54 -18.84
CA LEU A 150 36.85 -4.83 -18.85
C LEU A 150 36.80 -3.72 -19.91
N LEU A 151 35.71 -3.71 -20.69
CA LEU A 151 35.31 -2.57 -21.50
C LEU A 151 34.46 -1.61 -20.65
N TYR A 152 34.86 -0.33 -20.69
CA TYR A 152 34.16 0.80 -20.06
C TYR A 152 32.79 1.04 -20.69
N PRO A 153 31.77 1.47 -19.90
CA PRO A 153 30.51 1.94 -20.45
C PRO A 153 30.62 3.40 -20.92
N SER A 154 30.21 3.64 -22.18
CA SER A 154 30.01 4.99 -22.71
C SER A 154 28.82 5.67 -22.02
N THR A 155 29.06 6.88 -21.53
CA THR A 155 28.07 7.80 -20.97
C THR A 155 27.04 8.22 -22.01
N PHE A 156 25.77 7.91 -21.74
CA PHE A 156 24.62 8.43 -22.49
C PHE A 156 24.19 9.77 -21.87
N VAL A 157 24.21 10.83 -22.68
CA VAL A 157 23.76 12.19 -22.34
C VAL A 157 22.31 12.34 -22.80
N PRO A 158 21.33 12.68 -21.94
CA PRO A 158 20.00 13.03 -22.41
C PRO A 158 20.00 14.44 -23.01
N ALA A 159 19.55 14.54 -24.26
CA ALA A 159 19.41 15.78 -25.00
C ALA A 159 18.38 16.73 -24.35
N GLY A 160 18.74 18.02 -24.34
CA GLY A 160 17.99 19.09 -23.70
C GLY A 160 16.64 19.39 -24.36
N ALA A 161 15.68 19.77 -23.51
CA ALA A 161 14.43 20.40 -23.92
C ALA A 161 14.68 21.91 -24.10
N HIS A 162 14.42 22.42 -25.31
CA HIS A 162 14.29 23.85 -25.57
C HIS A 162 12.92 24.36 -25.09
N PRO A 163 12.82 25.51 -24.42
CA PRO A 163 11.54 26.11 -24.08
C PRO A 163 10.95 26.87 -25.28
N ILE A 164 9.70 26.57 -25.63
CA ILE A 164 8.87 27.37 -26.54
C ILE A 164 8.04 28.34 -25.67
N PRO A 165 8.03 29.65 -25.94
CA PRO A 165 7.25 30.61 -25.17
C PRO A 165 5.79 30.60 -25.65
N ILE A 166 4.85 30.33 -24.75
CA ILE A 166 3.41 30.56 -24.99
C ILE A 166 2.98 31.77 -24.16
N SER A 167 2.77 32.88 -24.86
CA SER A 167 2.15 34.10 -24.35
C SER A 167 0.65 33.86 -24.15
N ILE A 168 0.14 34.09 -22.93
CA ILE A 168 -1.29 34.18 -22.65
C ILE A 168 -1.59 35.61 -22.16
N PRO A 169 -2.50 36.37 -22.80
CA PRO A 169 -2.91 37.65 -22.27
C PRO A 169 -3.93 37.46 -21.13
N LEU A 170 -3.64 38.10 -20.01
CA LEU A 170 -4.50 38.23 -18.85
C LEU A 170 -5.43 39.43 -19.06
N THR A 171 -6.75 39.23 -19.18
CA THR A 171 -7.77 40.25 -18.89
C THR A 171 -9.15 39.61 -18.84
N ALA A 172 -9.80 39.61 -17.66
CA ALA A 172 -11.22 39.95 -17.49
C ALA A 172 -11.65 39.86 -16.02
N VAL A 173 -11.63 41.04 -15.42
CA VAL A 173 -12.39 41.58 -14.28
C VAL A 173 -13.64 40.79 -13.86
N ALA A 174 -13.71 40.51 -12.56
CA ALA A 174 -14.91 40.09 -11.84
C ALA A 174 -15.97 41.21 -11.80
N LYS A 175 -17.22 40.89 -12.13
CA LYS A 175 -18.39 41.70 -11.77
C LYS A 175 -19.35 40.86 -10.92
N ALA A 176 -19.53 41.29 -9.68
CA ALA A 176 -20.63 40.88 -8.82
C ALA A 176 -21.93 41.56 -9.30
N VAL A 177 -23.02 40.80 -9.40
CA VAL A 177 -24.38 41.34 -9.49
C VAL A 177 -25.28 40.55 -8.55
N SER A 178 -25.77 41.24 -7.53
CA SER A 178 -26.91 40.91 -6.68
C SER A 178 -28.22 41.15 -7.44
N THR A 179 -29.27 40.34 -7.21
CA THR A 179 -30.67 40.83 -7.18
C THR A 179 -31.65 39.81 -6.58
N ASN A 180 -32.53 40.33 -5.72
CA ASN A 180 -33.76 39.79 -5.12
C ASN A 180 -34.70 39.16 -6.18
N GLY A 181 -35.59 38.20 -5.94
CA GLY A 181 -36.47 37.91 -4.79
C GLY A 181 -37.93 38.01 -5.28
N THR A 182 -38.79 37.01 -5.03
CA THR A 182 -40.26 37.16 -4.84
C THR A 182 -40.96 35.83 -4.56
N SER A 183 -41.95 35.94 -3.70
CA SER A 183 -42.79 34.97 -3.01
C SER A 183 -44.03 34.52 -3.80
N GLN A 184 -44.52 33.30 -3.55
CA GLN A 184 -45.97 33.05 -3.47
C GLN A 184 -46.33 31.76 -2.71
N ASP A 185 -47.32 31.94 -1.84
CA ASP A 185 -47.94 31.00 -0.90
C ASP A 185 -48.93 30.04 -1.58
N GLY A 186 -49.16 28.88 -0.97
CA GLY A 186 -50.18 27.93 -1.42
C GLY A 186 -50.31 26.71 -0.50
N THR A 187 -51.06 26.88 0.59
CA THR A 187 -51.42 25.84 1.56
C THR A 187 -52.48 24.88 1.00
N VAL A 188 -52.21 23.56 1.04
CA VAL A 188 -53.24 22.52 0.92
C VAL A 188 -53.00 21.44 1.97
N THR A 189 -53.98 21.26 2.84
CA THR A 189 -54.08 20.25 3.90
C THR A 189 -54.47 18.89 3.31
N TYR A 190 -53.75 17.81 3.63
CA TYR A 190 -54.24 16.43 3.43
C TYR A 190 -53.66 15.43 4.46
N ASP A 191 -54.50 14.45 4.81
CA ASP A 191 -54.58 13.62 6.03
C ASP A 191 -53.65 12.36 6.00
N PRO A 192 -52.95 11.99 7.09
CA PRO A 192 -51.91 10.95 7.07
C PRO A 192 -52.31 9.62 7.72
N PHE A 193 -53.26 8.84 7.19
CA PHE A 193 -53.39 7.42 7.58
C PHE A 193 -53.92 6.55 6.42
N GLY A 194 -53.01 5.81 5.76
CA GLY A 194 -53.39 4.77 4.81
C GLY A 194 -52.23 4.09 4.07
N MET A 195 -51.93 2.85 4.49
CA MET A 195 -51.37 1.72 3.71
C MET A 195 -49.86 1.42 3.71
N SER A 196 -49.57 0.31 4.42
CA SER A 196 -48.71 -0.85 4.12
C SER A 196 -47.32 -0.64 3.50
N ASN A 197 -46.31 -0.82 4.34
CA ASN A 197 -44.88 -0.76 4.05
C ASN A 197 -44.33 -2.16 3.68
N GLN A 198 -43.82 -2.35 2.46
CA GLN A 198 -42.80 -3.35 2.15
C GLN A 198 -41.50 -2.60 1.81
N ASN A 199 -40.65 -2.37 2.82
CA ASN A 199 -39.34 -1.76 2.64
C ASN A 199 -38.26 -2.85 2.53
N MET A 200 -37.56 -2.89 1.39
CA MET A 200 -36.28 -3.59 1.27
C MET A 200 -35.15 -2.74 1.87
N ALA A 201 -34.17 -3.42 2.46
CA ALA A 201 -33.06 -2.85 3.21
C ALA A 201 -32.09 -2.05 2.34
N THR A 202 -31.81 -0.80 2.73
CA THR A 202 -30.70 -0.01 2.21
C THR A 202 -29.38 -0.50 2.83
N THR A 203 -28.41 -0.87 1.99
CA THR A 203 -27.08 -1.31 2.45
C THR A 203 -26.32 -0.14 3.05
N PRO A 204 -25.67 -0.29 4.22
CA PRO A 204 -24.94 0.79 4.85
C PRO A 204 -23.64 1.15 4.11
N PHE A 205 -23.28 2.42 4.26
CA PHE A 205 -22.27 3.24 3.56
C PHE A 205 -20.84 2.67 3.51
N ASN A 206 -20.23 2.61 2.31
CA ASN A 206 -18.80 2.33 2.10
C ASN A 206 -18.04 3.62 1.71
N PRO A 207 -17.26 4.26 2.60
CA PRO A 207 -16.56 5.53 2.33
C PRO A 207 -15.49 5.49 1.22
N TYR A 208 -15.08 4.30 0.75
CA TYR A 208 -14.12 4.16 -0.36
C TYR A 208 -14.79 3.92 -1.71
N ALA A 209 -16.12 3.96 -1.78
CA ALA A 209 -16.85 3.92 -3.03
C ALA A 209 -16.70 5.28 -3.74
N GLU A 210 -16.06 5.30 -4.92
CA GLU A 210 -15.89 6.55 -5.70
C GLU A 210 -17.21 7.17 -6.17
N ASP A 211 -18.32 6.45 -6.08
CA ASP A 211 -19.60 6.86 -6.66
C ASP A 211 -20.75 6.72 -5.64
N HIS A 212 -20.84 7.68 -4.72
CA HIS A 212 -21.98 7.80 -3.79
C HIS A 212 -23.24 8.37 -4.46
N ASN A 213 -23.11 8.97 -5.65
CA ASN A 213 -24.12 9.87 -6.22
C ASN A 213 -25.02 9.26 -7.30
N ALA A 214 -24.81 8.00 -7.69
CA ALA A 214 -25.66 7.32 -8.68
C ALA A 214 -27.11 7.06 -8.20
N MET A 215 -27.41 7.30 -6.91
CA MET A 215 -28.74 7.07 -6.32
C MET A 215 -29.67 8.30 -6.36
N ALA A 216 -29.19 9.48 -6.76
CA ALA A 216 -29.98 10.72 -6.74
C ALA A 216 -30.71 11.03 -8.06
N GLY A 217 -30.55 10.22 -9.11
CA GLY A 217 -30.91 10.60 -10.48
C GLY A 217 -31.87 9.68 -11.21
N ALA A 218 -32.91 9.12 -10.58
CA ALA A 218 -34.09 8.62 -11.31
C ALA A 218 -35.23 8.24 -10.35
N GLN A 219 -36.03 9.24 -9.98
CA GLN A 219 -37.43 9.22 -9.53
C GLN A 219 -37.62 10.17 -8.34
N SER A 220 -38.03 11.38 -8.69
CA SER A 220 -38.59 12.38 -7.79
C SER A 220 -39.78 11.80 -7.01
N THR A 221 -39.59 11.59 -5.70
CA THR A 221 -40.68 11.66 -4.72
C THR A 221 -40.15 12.43 -3.51
N TYR A 222 -40.84 13.52 -3.18
CA TYR A 222 -40.57 14.42 -2.06
C TYR A 222 -40.74 13.67 -0.73
N PHE A 223 -39.68 13.09 -0.19
CA PHE A 223 -39.58 12.80 1.24
C PHE A 223 -38.19 13.19 1.71
N GLN A 224 -38.12 14.20 2.58
CA GLN A 224 -36.91 14.46 3.37
C GLN A 224 -36.72 13.29 4.33
N THR A 225 -35.73 12.44 4.06
CA THR A 225 -35.25 11.48 5.04
C THR A 225 -34.60 12.24 6.18
N GLN A 226 -35.16 12.10 7.38
CA GLN A 226 -34.57 12.57 8.62
C GLN A 226 -33.17 11.96 8.77
N ASN A 227 -32.13 12.79 8.69
CA ASN A 227 -30.75 12.37 8.89
C ASN A 227 -30.60 11.77 10.30
N ALA A 228 -30.45 10.45 10.39
CA ALA A 228 -29.71 9.87 11.50
C ALA A 228 -28.32 10.52 11.47
N PHE A 229 -27.82 10.96 12.62
CA PHE A 229 -26.46 11.48 12.80
C PHE A 229 -25.43 10.42 12.36
N ALA A 230 -25.18 10.29 11.07
CA ALA A 230 -23.94 9.77 10.56
C ALA A 230 -22.92 10.87 10.87
N ALA A 231 -22.24 10.73 12.01
CA ALA A 231 -21.01 11.50 12.21
C ALA A 231 -20.19 11.30 10.93
N PRO A 232 -19.87 12.35 10.16
CA PRO A 232 -18.90 12.18 9.11
C PRO A 232 -17.66 11.69 9.84
N LEU A 233 -17.26 10.45 9.58
CA LEU A 233 -15.88 10.03 9.83
C LEU A 233 -15.06 11.12 9.16
N GLN A 234 -14.45 12.01 9.96
CA GLN A 234 -13.57 13.01 9.40
C GLN A 234 -12.62 12.25 8.49
N PRO A 235 -12.45 12.65 7.21
CA PRO A 235 -11.51 11.96 6.35
C PRO A 235 -10.20 11.90 7.14
N LEU A 236 -9.76 10.67 7.43
CA LEU A 236 -8.52 10.46 8.15
C LEU A 236 -7.47 11.27 7.40
N GLN A 237 -6.85 12.20 8.12
CA GLN A 237 -5.90 13.11 7.51
C GLN A 237 -4.68 12.29 7.10
N HIS A 238 -4.69 11.73 5.89
CA HIS A 238 -3.57 11.02 5.26
C HIS A 238 -2.35 11.94 5.00
N HIS A 239 -2.33 13.11 5.65
CA HIS A 239 -1.46 14.26 5.49
C HIS A 239 -0.87 14.75 6.84
N LEU A 240 -0.67 13.88 7.84
CA LEU A 240 0.26 14.24 8.93
C LEU A 240 1.71 14.40 8.43
N TYR A 241 2.00 13.92 7.21
CA TYR A 241 3.06 14.42 6.34
C TYR A 241 2.40 15.07 5.12
N ALA A 242 2.07 16.36 5.21
CA ALA A 242 1.73 17.15 4.04
C ALA A 242 3.05 17.71 3.48
N PRO A 243 3.49 17.36 2.26
CA PRO A 243 4.59 18.06 1.62
C PRO A 243 4.08 19.42 1.14
N ILE A 244 3.78 20.30 2.08
CA ILE A 244 3.50 21.71 1.82
C ILE A 244 4.80 22.45 2.12
N GLY A 245 5.64 22.57 1.10
CA GLY A 245 6.89 23.31 1.18
C GLY A 245 7.53 23.38 -0.20
N PRO A 246 8.23 24.47 -0.53
CA PRO A 246 8.67 24.75 -1.90
C PRO A 246 9.60 23.63 -2.39
N TYR A 247 9.25 23.01 -3.52
CA TYR A 247 10.15 22.16 -4.29
C TYR A 247 11.30 23.06 -4.75
N ARG A 248 12.43 23.03 -4.04
CA ARG A 248 13.60 23.79 -4.46
C ARG A 248 14.17 23.08 -5.68
N GLU A 249 13.99 23.68 -6.85
CA GLU A 249 14.48 23.15 -8.13
C GLU A 249 16.02 23.24 -8.24
N ASP A 250 16.68 24.03 -7.39
CA ASP A 250 18.14 24.21 -7.35
C ASP A 250 18.86 23.31 -6.33
N LEU A 251 18.56 22.01 -6.29
CA LEU A 251 19.28 21.06 -5.44
C LEU A 251 20.53 20.53 -6.16
N MET A 252 21.68 20.62 -5.49
CA MET A 252 22.90 19.97 -5.96
C MET A 252 22.75 18.43 -5.88
N PRO A 253 23.48 17.65 -6.70
CA PRO A 253 23.32 16.19 -6.76
C PRO A 253 23.55 15.44 -5.43
N TYR A 254 24.23 16.05 -4.46
CA TYR A 254 24.47 15.50 -3.12
C TYR A 254 23.50 16.02 -2.06
N HIS A 255 22.67 17.01 -2.38
CA HIS A 255 21.58 17.44 -1.51
C HIS A 255 20.42 16.45 -1.63
N ARG A 256 19.81 16.14 -0.49
CA ARG A 256 18.62 15.30 -0.41
C ARG A 256 17.56 16.01 0.40
N LEU A 257 16.31 15.90 -0.04
CA LEU A 257 15.16 16.36 0.73
C LEU A 257 14.80 15.31 1.78
N SER A 258 14.21 15.74 2.90
CA SER A 258 13.91 14.84 4.02
C SER A 258 13.01 13.66 3.62
N HIS A 259 12.08 13.86 2.69
CA HIS A 259 11.17 12.81 2.22
C HIS A 259 11.85 11.78 1.29
N GLU A 260 13.02 12.07 0.72
CA GLU A 260 13.74 11.13 -0.15
C GLU A 260 14.38 9.97 0.60
N PHE A 261 14.50 10.08 1.94
CA PHE A 261 14.98 9.00 2.80
C PHE A 261 13.90 7.98 3.17
N PHE A 262 12.64 8.22 2.79
CA PHE A 262 11.49 7.39 3.14
C PHE A 262 10.67 7.01 1.91
N LEU A 263 9.76 6.05 2.08
CA LEU A 263 8.84 5.58 1.04
C LEU A 263 8.20 6.74 0.24
N PRO A 264 8.07 6.66 -1.10
CA PRO A 264 7.51 7.73 -1.90
C PRO A 264 6.02 7.90 -1.58
N GLU A 265 5.57 9.15 -1.56
CA GLU A 265 4.25 9.52 -1.05
C GLU A 265 3.10 8.77 -1.73
N LYS A 266 3.14 8.67 -3.06
CA LYS A 266 2.11 7.97 -3.83
C LYS A 266 2.00 6.49 -3.45
N LEU A 267 3.13 5.83 -3.23
CA LEU A 267 3.17 4.42 -2.84
C LEU A 267 2.70 4.26 -1.39
N ARG A 268 3.12 5.16 -0.50
CA ARG A 268 2.67 5.21 0.90
C ARG A 268 1.16 5.36 0.99
N GLU A 269 0.59 6.34 0.29
CA GLU A 269 -0.85 6.60 0.27
C GLU A 269 -1.63 5.39 -0.28
N GLU A 270 -1.17 4.80 -1.39
CA GLU A 270 -1.81 3.62 -1.97
C GLU A 270 -1.84 2.44 -1.00
N MET A 271 -0.72 2.16 -0.34
CA MET A 271 -0.61 1.05 0.63
C MET A 271 -1.46 1.31 1.87
N GLN A 272 -1.53 2.56 2.35
CA GLN A 272 -2.39 2.92 3.48
C GLN A 272 -3.86 2.76 3.14
N LYS A 273 -4.31 3.24 1.97
CA LYS A 273 -5.69 3.06 1.51
C LYS A 273 -6.06 1.57 1.40
N LYS A 274 -5.17 0.75 0.86
CA LYS A 274 -5.37 -0.72 0.79
C LYS A 274 -5.49 -1.36 2.18
N SER A 275 -4.62 -0.96 3.12
CA SER A 275 -4.65 -1.44 4.51
C SER A 275 -5.94 -1.04 5.22
N GLU A 276 -6.39 0.20 5.03
CA GLU A 276 -7.61 0.72 5.62
C GLU A 276 -8.86 0.01 5.10
N ALA A 277 -8.95 -0.17 3.77
CA ALA A 277 -10.02 -0.96 3.15
C ALA A 277 -10.04 -2.41 3.67
N ALA A 278 -8.87 -3.01 3.91
CA ALA A 278 -8.75 -4.33 4.49
C ALA A 278 -9.26 -4.38 5.95
N LEU A 279 -8.99 -3.35 6.75
CA LEU A 279 -9.42 -3.25 8.15
C LEU A 279 -10.85 -2.74 8.35
N GLN A 280 -11.49 -2.19 7.32
CA GLN A 280 -12.85 -1.66 7.39
C GLN A 280 -13.85 -2.71 7.95
N VAL A 281 -14.67 -2.34 8.92
CA VAL A 281 -15.75 -3.20 9.44
C VAL A 281 -17.04 -2.41 9.52
N MET A 282 -18.17 -3.11 9.58
CA MET A 282 -19.51 -2.52 9.71
C MET A 282 -20.13 -2.96 11.05
N PRO A 283 -19.91 -2.22 12.16
CA PRO A 283 -20.30 -2.68 13.51
C PRO A 283 -21.80 -2.94 13.69
N ASN A 284 -22.66 -2.18 13.00
CA ASN A 284 -24.12 -2.30 13.06
C ASN A 284 -24.69 -2.82 11.72
N SER A 285 -23.98 -3.74 11.08
CA SER A 285 -24.42 -4.33 9.82
C SER A 285 -25.66 -5.21 10.00
N GLN A 286 -26.61 -5.11 9.08
CA GLN A 286 -27.74 -6.04 8.96
C GLN A 286 -27.35 -7.33 8.20
N LEU A 287 -26.09 -7.42 7.72
CA LEU A 287 -25.61 -8.61 7.04
C LEU A 287 -25.42 -9.77 8.04
N PRO A 288 -25.79 -11.00 7.68
CA PRO A 288 -25.69 -12.13 8.57
C PRO A 288 -24.24 -12.51 8.84
N GLN A 289 -24.00 -13.13 10.00
CA GLN A 289 -22.77 -13.88 10.23
C GLN A 289 -22.92 -15.28 9.65
N LEU A 290 -21.92 -15.73 8.90
CA LEU A 290 -21.84 -17.09 8.38
C LEU A 290 -21.03 -17.93 9.37
N GLU A 291 -21.19 -19.26 9.33
CA GLU A 291 -20.57 -20.18 10.29
C GLU A 291 -19.05 -19.97 10.46
N ASN A 292 -18.33 -19.86 9.32
CA ASN A 292 -16.87 -19.68 9.30
C ASN A 292 -16.43 -18.25 8.93
N TYR A 293 -17.36 -17.34 8.68
CA TYR A 293 -17.06 -15.99 8.17
C TYR A 293 -17.91 -14.92 8.85
N HIS A 294 -17.27 -13.87 9.34
CA HIS A 294 -17.92 -12.76 10.01
C HIS A 294 -17.46 -11.41 9.45
N SER A 295 -17.99 -10.31 10.01
CA SER A 295 -17.65 -8.93 9.64
C SER A 295 -17.81 -8.66 8.14
N LEU A 296 -18.92 -9.10 7.55
CA LEU A 296 -19.20 -8.91 6.14
C LEU A 296 -19.31 -7.41 5.80
N VAL A 297 -18.58 -6.99 4.77
CA VAL A 297 -18.63 -5.64 4.19
C VAL A 297 -18.95 -5.76 2.71
N ALA A 298 -20.04 -5.16 2.25
CA ALA A 298 -20.40 -5.16 0.84
C ALA A 298 -19.39 -4.35 0.01
N LEU A 299 -18.89 -4.95 -1.07
CA LEU A 299 -17.93 -4.32 -1.98
C LEU A 299 -18.60 -3.72 -3.22
N ASP A 300 -19.79 -4.21 -3.59
CA ASP A 300 -20.55 -3.65 -4.71
C ASP A 300 -21.15 -2.29 -4.33
N THR A 301 -20.85 -1.26 -5.12
CA THR A 301 -21.26 0.13 -4.86
C THR A 301 -22.55 0.51 -5.58
N THR A 302 -22.94 -0.21 -6.63
CA THR A 302 -24.16 0.01 -7.39
C THR A 302 -25.08 -1.20 -7.34
N HIS A 303 -26.25 -1.03 -6.73
CA HIS A 303 -27.36 -2.00 -6.68
C HIS A 303 -27.92 -2.41 -8.04
N ARG A 304 -27.52 -1.74 -9.14
CA ARG A 304 -28.15 -1.89 -10.45
C ARG A 304 -27.29 -2.70 -11.41
N LYS A 305 -27.78 -3.90 -11.70
CA LYS A 305 -27.47 -4.72 -12.87
C LYS A 305 -25.99 -5.09 -12.99
N ASN A 306 -25.47 -5.89 -12.06
CA ASN A 306 -24.53 -6.92 -12.52
C ASN A 306 -25.25 -7.62 -13.68
N ALA A 307 -24.72 -7.53 -14.90
CA ALA A 307 -25.25 -8.30 -16.02
C ALA A 307 -25.40 -9.73 -15.49
N ASN A 308 -26.56 -10.36 -15.70
CA ASN A 308 -26.86 -11.72 -15.25
C ASN A 308 -25.99 -12.73 -16.03
N ILE A 309 -24.67 -12.54 -16.05
CA ILE A 309 -23.64 -13.37 -16.68
C ILE A 309 -23.73 -14.78 -16.11
N PHE A 310 -24.02 -14.89 -14.81
CA PHE A 310 -24.21 -16.17 -14.13
C PHE A 310 -25.67 -16.63 -14.11
N GLY A 311 -26.62 -15.89 -14.69
CA GLY A 311 -28.05 -16.19 -14.59
C GLY A 311 -28.70 -15.87 -13.24
N TYR A 312 -27.92 -15.41 -12.25
CA TYR A 312 -28.38 -15.04 -10.90
C TYR A 312 -27.91 -13.63 -10.53
N PRO A 313 -28.68 -12.89 -9.72
CA PRO A 313 -28.17 -11.70 -9.04
C PRO A 313 -26.96 -12.08 -8.18
N SER A 314 -25.86 -11.34 -8.33
CA SER A 314 -24.61 -11.63 -7.64
C SER A 314 -24.14 -10.45 -6.80
N TRP A 315 -23.69 -10.76 -5.58
CA TRP A 315 -23.14 -9.82 -4.62
C TRP A 315 -21.71 -10.21 -4.23
N VAL A 316 -20.88 -9.24 -3.88
CA VAL A 316 -19.52 -9.47 -3.41
C VAL A 316 -19.33 -8.82 -2.04
N TYR A 317 -18.81 -9.59 -1.09
CA TYR A 317 -18.53 -9.15 0.27
C TYR A 317 -17.08 -9.40 0.63
N LYS A 318 -16.44 -8.48 1.35
CA LYS A 318 -15.26 -8.81 2.15
C LYS A 318 -15.74 -9.50 3.43
N ALA A 319 -15.07 -10.56 3.86
CA ALA A 319 -15.32 -11.19 5.14
C ALA A 319 -14.02 -11.62 5.82
N THR A 320 -14.08 -11.74 7.15
CA THR A 320 -12.98 -12.28 7.97
C THR A 320 -13.28 -13.73 8.31
N SER A 321 -12.32 -14.62 8.09
CA SER A 321 -12.43 -16.03 8.45
C SER A 321 -12.26 -16.23 9.96
N SER A 322 -13.21 -16.89 10.60
CA SER A 322 -13.17 -17.27 12.01
C SER A 322 -12.03 -18.24 12.34
N LYS A 323 -11.52 -18.98 11.34
CA LYS A 323 -10.53 -20.04 11.53
C LYS A 323 -9.10 -19.52 11.64
N ASN A 324 -8.74 -18.52 10.82
CA ASN A 324 -7.36 -18.05 10.68
C ASN A 324 -7.23 -16.52 10.73
N GLY A 325 -8.33 -15.76 10.82
CA GLY A 325 -8.30 -14.30 10.80
C GLY A 325 -8.00 -13.69 9.44
N ASN A 326 -7.84 -14.50 8.39
CA ASN A 326 -7.54 -14.00 7.05
C ASN A 326 -8.79 -13.36 6.41
N LEU A 327 -8.55 -12.41 5.52
CA LEU A 327 -9.58 -11.71 4.76
C LEU A 327 -9.85 -12.44 3.44
N TYR A 328 -11.13 -12.62 3.13
CA TYR A 328 -11.60 -13.28 1.91
C TYR A 328 -12.66 -12.45 1.19
N CYS A 329 -12.76 -12.69 -0.11
CA CYS A 329 -13.82 -12.19 -0.97
C CYS A 329 -14.90 -13.28 -1.10
N LEU A 330 -16.13 -12.98 -0.67
CA LEU A 330 -17.28 -13.87 -0.75
C LEU A 330 -18.18 -13.41 -1.89
N ARG A 331 -18.26 -14.20 -2.97
CA ARG A 331 -19.23 -13.98 -4.04
C ARG A 331 -20.49 -14.78 -3.77
N ARG A 332 -21.61 -14.09 -3.53
CA ARG A 332 -22.94 -14.67 -3.34
C ARG A 332 -23.71 -14.69 -4.66
N LEU A 333 -24.30 -15.81 -5.01
CA LEU A 333 -25.39 -15.92 -5.98
C LEU A 333 -26.71 -16.06 -5.21
N GLU A 334 -27.57 -15.07 -5.35
CA GLU A 334 -28.88 -14.98 -4.69
C GLU A 334 -29.89 -15.91 -5.36
N GLY A 335 -30.72 -16.59 -4.56
CA GLY A 335 -31.76 -17.49 -5.05
C GLY A 335 -31.26 -18.80 -5.69
N PHE A 336 -29.96 -19.11 -5.62
CA PHE A 336 -29.43 -20.37 -6.12
C PHE A 336 -29.89 -21.56 -5.29
N ARG A 337 -30.56 -22.52 -5.93
CA ARG A 337 -30.98 -23.78 -5.31
C ARG A 337 -30.10 -24.92 -5.81
N LEU A 338 -29.30 -25.48 -4.91
CA LEU A 338 -28.48 -26.63 -5.22
C LEU A 338 -29.35 -27.86 -5.47
N THR A 339 -29.29 -28.37 -6.70
CA THR A 339 -29.93 -29.63 -7.12
C THR A 339 -29.00 -30.81 -6.99
N ASN A 340 -27.70 -30.59 -7.18
CA ASN A 340 -26.68 -31.64 -7.23
C ASN A 340 -25.45 -31.25 -6.40
N GLU A 341 -25.18 -31.98 -5.31
CA GLU A 341 -24.00 -31.72 -4.47
C GLU A 341 -22.67 -31.87 -5.21
N HIS A 342 -22.62 -32.69 -6.26
CA HIS A 342 -21.42 -32.84 -7.09
C HIS A 342 -21.06 -31.54 -7.81
N ALA A 343 -22.03 -30.64 -8.04
CA ALA A 343 -21.78 -29.33 -8.63
C ALA A 343 -20.84 -28.49 -7.77
N ILE A 344 -20.97 -28.52 -6.43
CA ILE A 344 -20.06 -27.79 -5.53
C ILE A 344 -18.69 -28.48 -5.49
N ARG A 345 -18.64 -29.81 -5.60
CA ARG A 345 -17.38 -30.56 -5.56
C ARG A 345 -16.46 -30.22 -6.74
N SER A 346 -16.98 -29.74 -7.89
CA SER A 346 -16.16 -29.31 -9.03
C SER A 346 -15.21 -28.16 -8.69
N VAL A 347 -15.57 -27.32 -7.70
CA VAL A 347 -14.69 -26.23 -7.20
C VAL A 347 -13.36 -26.76 -6.65
N LYS A 348 -13.32 -28.01 -6.18
CA LYS A 348 -12.06 -28.62 -5.70
C LYS A 348 -11.02 -28.73 -6.80
N GLU A 349 -11.43 -28.89 -8.05
CA GLU A 349 -10.51 -29.00 -9.19
C GLU A 349 -9.73 -27.70 -9.43
N TRP A 350 -10.34 -26.56 -9.13
CA TRP A 350 -9.74 -25.24 -9.25
C TRP A 350 -8.67 -24.94 -8.21
N LYS A 351 -8.58 -25.73 -7.13
CA LYS A 351 -7.47 -25.62 -6.17
C LYS A 351 -6.11 -26.01 -6.77
N ARG A 352 -6.12 -26.69 -7.93
CA ARG A 352 -4.90 -27.04 -8.69
C ARG A 352 -4.36 -25.89 -9.54
N VAL A 353 -5.19 -24.87 -9.80
CA VAL A 353 -4.80 -23.70 -10.60
C VAL A 353 -4.11 -22.70 -9.68
N ASP A 354 -2.78 -22.70 -9.71
CA ASP A 354 -1.95 -21.67 -9.07
C ASP A 354 -1.39 -20.74 -10.14
N ASN A 355 -1.97 -19.55 -10.23
CA ASN A 355 -1.61 -18.58 -11.27
C ASN A 355 -1.77 -17.14 -10.79
N ALA A 356 -0.77 -16.32 -11.09
CA ALA A 356 -0.70 -14.93 -10.65
C ALA A 356 -1.83 -14.04 -11.26
N ASN A 357 -2.44 -14.48 -12.37
CA ASN A 357 -3.49 -13.79 -13.11
C ASN A 357 -4.88 -14.43 -12.94
N VAL A 358 -5.04 -15.38 -12.02
CA VAL A 358 -6.33 -15.95 -11.61
C VAL A 358 -6.53 -15.66 -10.12
N VAL A 359 -7.72 -15.20 -9.73
CA VAL A 359 -8.05 -15.06 -8.31
C VAL A 359 -8.28 -16.46 -7.74
N SER A 360 -7.47 -16.86 -6.76
CA SER A 360 -7.53 -18.19 -6.16
C SER A 360 -8.89 -18.43 -5.53
N ILE A 361 -9.44 -19.62 -5.74
CA ILE A 361 -10.66 -20.08 -5.10
C ILE A 361 -10.36 -21.09 -3.99
N HIS A 362 -10.94 -20.83 -2.82
CA HIS A 362 -10.70 -21.61 -1.61
C HIS A 362 -11.81 -22.60 -1.31
N ASP A 363 -13.07 -22.19 -1.52
CA ASP A 363 -14.23 -23.00 -1.18
C ASP A 363 -15.49 -22.52 -1.89
N ALA A 364 -16.53 -23.36 -1.88
CA ALA A 364 -17.89 -22.95 -2.21
C ALA A 364 -18.90 -23.72 -1.35
N PHE A 365 -19.95 -23.04 -0.90
CA PHE A 365 -20.96 -23.63 -0.04
C PHE A 365 -22.31 -22.93 -0.21
N THR A 366 -23.39 -23.63 0.15
CA THR A 366 -24.72 -23.03 0.20
C THR A 366 -25.06 -22.56 1.60
N THR A 367 -25.88 -21.52 1.69
CA THR A 367 -26.34 -20.99 2.98
C THR A 367 -27.75 -20.45 2.88
N ARG A 368 -28.45 -20.43 4.03
CA ARG A 368 -29.73 -19.74 4.22
C ARG A 368 -29.65 -18.54 5.16
N ALA A 369 -28.43 -18.17 5.59
CA ALA A 369 -28.23 -17.10 6.55
C ALA A 369 -28.71 -15.72 6.04
N PHE A 370 -28.76 -15.52 4.72
CA PHE A 370 -29.27 -14.30 4.09
C PHE A 370 -30.80 -14.25 3.94
N GLY A 371 -31.53 -15.27 4.44
CA GLY A 371 -32.99 -15.36 4.34
C GLY A 371 -33.51 -16.01 3.04
N ASP A 372 -32.62 -16.37 2.12
CA ASP A 372 -32.92 -17.08 0.86
C ASP A 372 -32.01 -18.29 0.68
N SER A 373 -32.17 -19.06 -0.40
CA SER A 373 -31.17 -20.08 -0.77
C SER A 373 -30.07 -19.42 -1.58
N SER A 374 -28.87 -19.34 -1.02
CA SER A 374 -27.73 -18.67 -1.63
C SER A 374 -26.56 -19.64 -1.84
N LEU A 375 -25.79 -19.44 -2.91
CA LEU A 375 -24.50 -20.08 -3.13
C LEU A 375 -23.37 -19.06 -2.92
N ILE A 376 -22.37 -19.41 -2.13
CA ILE A 376 -21.21 -18.57 -1.81
C ILE A 376 -19.95 -19.21 -2.39
N PHE A 377 -19.16 -18.42 -3.11
CA PHE A 377 -17.78 -18.76 -3.50
C PHE A 377 -16.82 -17.95 -2.64
N VAL A 378 -15.81 -18.61 -2.08
CA VAL A 378 -14.76 -18.01 -1.24
C VAL A 378 -13.49 -17.85 -2.08
N GLN A 379 -13.04 -16.62 -2.25
CA GLN A 379 -11.91 -16.24 -3.10
C GLN A 379 -10.91 -15.37 -2.33
N ASP A 380 -9.70 -15.23 -2.86
CA ASP A 380 -8.72 -14.27 -2.34
C ASP A 380 -9.29 -12.84 -2.36
N TYR A 381 -9.06 -12.10 -1.27
CA TYR A 381 -9.42 -10.69 -1.19
C TYR A 381 -8.30 -9.80 -1.71
N HIS A 382 -8.62 -8.96 -2.69
CA HIS A 382 -7.72 -7.93 -3.21
C HIS A 382 -8.30 -6.53 -2.93
N PRO A 383 -7.75 -5.78 -1.94
CA PRO A 383 -8.32 -4.52 -1.50
C PRO A 383 -8.33 -3.46 -2.60
N LEU A 384 -9.41 -2.67 -2.64
CA LEU A 384 -9.63 -1.58 -3.62
C LEU A 384 -9.52 -2.00 -5.09
N SER A 385 -9.76 -3.27 -5.39
CA SER A 385 -9.78 -3.73 -6.78
C SER A 385 -10.95 -3.12 -7.55
N LYS A 386 -10.72 -2.81 -8.82
CA LYS A 386 -11.75 -2.31 -9.74
C LYS A 386 -11.89 -3.24 -10.93
N THR A 387 -13.09 -3.41 -11.46
CA THR A 387 -13.25 -4.16 -12.72
C THR A 387 -12.63 -3.38 -13.90
N LEU A 388 -12.24 -4.06 -14.97
CA LEU A 388 -11.80 -3.37 -16.20
C LEU A 388 -12.91 -2.49 -16.78
N ALA A 389 -14.17 -2.88 -16.61
CA ALA A 389 -15.33 -2.07 -16.98
C ALA A 389 -15.40 -0.75 -16.18
N GLU A 390 -15.21 -0.79 -14.85
CA GLU A 390 -15.13 0.41 -14.03
C GLU A 390 -13.92 1.28 -14.41
N ALA A 391 -12.77 0.64 -14.61
CA ALA A 391 -11.51 1.33 -14.85
C ALA A 391 -11.47 2.03 -16.22
N HIS A 392 -12.05 1.43 -17.27
CA HIS A 392 -11.87 1.91 -18.65
C HIS A 392 -13.15 2.26 -19.38
N LEU A 393 -14.29 1.63 -19.07
CA LEU A 393 -15.52 1.75 -19.85
C LEU A 393 -16.58 2.65 -19.19
N THR A 394 -16.53 2.79 -17.87
CA THR A 394 -17.50 3.63 -17.13
C THR A 394 -17.08 5.09 -17.21
N PRO A 395 -17.91 5.99 -17.80
CA PRO A 395 -17.60 7.41 -17.89
C PRO A 395 -17.54 8.03 -16.50
N THR A 396 -16.55 8.90 -16.26
CA THR A 396 -16.49 9.69 -15.02
C THR A 396 -17.36 10.94 -15.16
N VAL A 397 -18.22 11.18 -14.17
CA VAL A 397 -18.98 12.44 -14.09
C VAL A 397 -18.03 13.51 -13.56
N ALA A 398 -17.59 14.42 -14.44
CA ALA A 398 -16.76 15.54 -14.00
C ALA A 398 -17.59 16.55 -13.19
N ALA A 399 -16.92 17.30 -12.30
CA ALA A 399 -17.54 18.41 -11.59
C ALA A 399 -18.18 19.39 -12.58
N GLY A 400 -19.51 19.53 -12.54
CA GLY A 400 -20.30 20.29 -13.51
C GLY A 400 -21.22 19.44 -14.42
N GLY A 401 -21.34 18.13 -14.19
CA GLY A 401 -22.35 17.28 -14.84
C GLY A 401 -22.08 16.96 -16.33
N ARG A 402 -20.88 17.29 -16.83
CA ARG A 402 -20.46 16.95 -18.19
C ARG A 402 -19.80 15.57 -18.18
N PHE A 403 -20.32 14.66 -19.01
CA PHE A 403 -19.70 13.37 -19.27
C PHE A 403 -18.41 13.58 -20.08
N GLN A 404 -17.28 13.12 -19.55
CA GLN A 404 -16.03 13.09 -20.29
C GLN A 404 -15.75 11.65 -20.74
N PRO A 405 -15.59 11.40 -22.05
CA PRO A 405 -15.17 10.09 -22.53
C PRO A 405 -13.76 9.78 -21.97
N LYS A 406 -13.55 8.54 -21.53
CA LYS A 406 -12.21 8.12 -21.08
C LYS A 406 -11.24 8.11 -22.27
N PRO A 407 -9.97 8.49 -22.05
CA PRO A 407 -8.96 8.41 -23.09
C PRO A 407 -8.79 6.95 -23.56
N PRO A 408 -8.46 6.74 -24.84
CA PRO A 408 -8.21 5.39 -25.35
C PRO A 408 -7.04 4.75 -24.59
N ILE A 409 -7.13 3.44 -24.37
CA ILE A 409 -6.10 2.67 -23.68
C ILE A 409 -4.87 2.60 -24.59
N THR A 410 -3.67 2.81 -24.05
CA THR A 410 -2.46 2.69 -24.85
C THR A 410 -2.22 1.24 -25.25
N GLU A 411 -1.64 1.04 -26.43
CA GLU A 411 -1.39 -0.30 -26.95
C GLU A 411 -0.46 -1.13 -26.03
N GLN A 412 0.53 -0.49 -25.40
CA GLN A 412 1.40 -1.14 -24.40
C GLN A 412 0.60 -1.72 -23.22
N VAL A 413 -0.43 -1.01 -22.76
CA VAL A 413 -1.28 -1.50 -21.65
C VAL A 413 -2.16 -2.66 -22.13
N LEU A 414 -2.71 -2.60 -23.34
CA LEU A 414 -3.47 -3.70 -23.93
C LEU A 414 -2.61 -4.96 -24.09
N TRP A 415 -1.40 -4.84 -24.64
CA TRP A 415 -0.47 -5.97 -24.72
C TRP A 415 -0.12 -6.54 -23.35
N GLY A 416 0.06 -5.68 -22.34
CA GLY A 416 0.20 -6.12 -20.95
C GLY A 416 -0.99 -6.92 -20.42
N TYR A 417 -2.22 -6.53 -20.76
CA TYR A 417 -3.43 -7.30 -20.41
C TYR A 417 -3.53 -8.61 -21.20
N ILE A 418 -3.19 -8.59 -22.50
CA ILE A 418 -3.20 -9.77 -23.37
C ILE A 418 -2.25 -10.84 -22.81
N SER A 419 -1.00 -10.48 -22.50
CA SER A 419 -0.01 -11.41 -21.93
C SER A 419 -0.48 -12.02 -20.60
N GLN A 420 -1.15 -11.22 -19.75
CA GLN A 420 -1.68 -11.69 -18.46
C GLN A 420 -2.88 -12.62 -18.60
N ILE A 421 -3.82 -12.32 -19.51
CA ILE A 421 -4.97 -13.20 -19.78
C ILE A 421 -4.48 -14.49 -20.44
N ALA A 422 -3.53 -14.43 -21.38
CA ALA A 422 -2.97 -15.61 -22.02
C ALA A 422 -2.29 -16.54 -21.00
N THR A 423 -1.52 -15.97 -20.07
CA THR A 423 -0.87 -16.73 -18.97
C THR A 423 -1.89 -17.38 -18.04
N ALA A 424 -3.02 -16.70 -17.76
CA ALA A 424 -4.13 -17.27 -17.00
C ALA A 424 -4.80 -18.43 -17.73
N LEU A 425 -5.17 -18.23 -19.01
CA LEU A 425 -5.83 -19.25 -19.83
C LEU A 425 -4.95 -20.47 -20.03
N LYS A 426 -3.64 -20.30 -20.23
CA LYS A 426 -2.71 -21.43 -20.31
C LYS A 426 -2.76 -22.30 -19.06
N SER A 427 -2.62 -21.71 -17.88
CA SER A 427 -2.66 -22.45 -16.61
C SER A 427 -3.99 -23.16 -16.38
N ILE A 428 -5.11 -22.55 -16.80
CA ILE A 428 -6.45 -23.15 -16.71
C ILE A 428 -6.60 -24.32 -17.70
N HIS A 429 -6.22 -24.12 -18.97
CA HIS A 429 -6.37 -25.11 -20.03
C HIS A 429 -5.45 -26.32 -19.82
N ASP A 430 -4.22 -26.12 -19.34
CA ASP A 430 -3.27 -27.19 -18.97
C ASP A 430 -3.84 -28.10 -17.86
N ASN A 431 -4.75 -27.59 -17.02
CA ASN A 431 -5.46 -28.37 -15.99
C ASN A 431 -6.75 -29.03 -16.49
N ASN A 432 -7.02 -29.03 -17.80
CA ASN A 432 -8.28 -29.48 -18.42
C ASN A 432 -9.52 -28.77 -17.89
N LEU A 433 -9.39 -27.47 -17.59
CA LEU A 433 -10.48 -26.59 -17.21
C LEU A 433 -10.71 -25.53 -18.31
N ALA A 434 -11.78 -24.75 -18.16
CA ALA A 434 -12.06 -23.58 -18.97
C ALA A 434 -12.40 -22.40 -18.06
N ALA A 435 -12.00 -21.18 -18.43
CA ALA A 435 -12.25 -19.98 -17.65
C ALA A 435 -13.74 -19.61 -17.62
N ARG A 436 -14.43 -19.85 -18.75
CA ARG A 436 -15.87 -19.64 -19.04
C ARG A 436 -16.39 -18.22 -18.90
N CYS A 437 -15.67 -17.35 -18.19
CA CYS A 437 -16.02 -15.96 -17.97
C CYS A 437 -14.78 -15.08 -18.13
N VAL A 438 -14.46 -14.75 -19.39
CA VAL A 438 -13.46 -13.74 -19.76
C VAL A 438 -14.24 -12.50 -20.21
N ASP A 439 -14.57 -11.64 -19.26
CA ASP A 439 -15.41 -10.45 -19.48
C ASP A 439 -14.87 -9.24 -18.71
N VAL A 440 -14.97 -8.05 -19.30
CA VAL A 440 -14.48 -6.78 -18.71
C VAL A 440 -15.06 -6.48 -17.32
N SER A 441 -16.25 -6.98 -16.98
CA SER A 441 -16.88 -6.81 -15.66
C SER A 441 -16.43 -7.85 -14.63
N LYS A 442 -15.64 -8.85 -15.03
CA LYS A 442 -15.17 -9.97 -14.19
C LYS A 442 -13.66 -10.16 -14.22
N ILE A 443 -12.95 -9.27 -14.91
CA ILE A 443 -11.49 -9.10 -14.81
C ILE A 443 -11.24 -7.90 -13.91
N ILE A 444 -10.47 -8.08 -12.84
CA ILE A 444 -10.20 -7.04 -11.85
C ILE A 444 -8.75 -6.53 -11.96
N LEU A 445 -8.58 -5.22 -11.85
CA LEU A 445 -7.32 -4.55 -11.59
C LEU A 445 -7.10 -4.51 -10.08
N THR A 446 -6.06 -5.19 -9.60
CA THR A 446 -5.68 -5.18 -8.18
C THR A 446 -4.58 -4.16 -7.88
N ASP A 447 -3.88 -3.74 -8.92
CA ASP A 447 -2.74 -2.84 -8.89
C ASP A 447 -2.54 -2.24 -10.29
N LYS A 448 -1.70 -1.21 -10.43
CA LYS A 448 -1.38 -0.57 -11.70
C LYS A 448 -0.98 -1.61 -12.74
N ASN A 449 -1.77 -1.71 -13.81
CA ASN A 449 -1.60 -2.65 -14.93
C ASN A 449 -1.56 -4.14 -14.55
N ARG A 450 -2.01 -4.52 -13.34
CA ARG A 450 -2.04 -5.91 -12.89
C ARG A 450 -3.48 -6.41 -12.81
N ILE A 451 -3.83 -7.34 -13.70
CA ILE A 451 -5.18 -7.89 -13.83
C ILE A 451 -5.27 -9.35 -13.35
N ARG A 452 -6.46 -9.75 -12.90
CA ARG A 452 -6.81 -11.13 -12.55
C ARG A 452 -8.22 -11.51 -13.00
N LEU A 453 -8.40 -12.76 -13.43
CA LEU A 453 -9.71 -13.36 -13.67
C LEU A 453 -10.39 -13.65 -12.32
N ASN A 454 -11.55 -13.04 -12.06
CA ASN A 454 -12.21 -13.07 -10.74
C ASN A 454 -13.47 -13.96 -10.68
N ALA A 455 -13.87 -14.56 -11.81
CA ALA A 455 -15.13 -15.31 -11.93
C ALA A 455 -14.95 -16.77 -12.34
N CYS A 456 -13.72 -17.29 -12.25
CA CYS A 456 -13.42 -18.71 -12.48
C CYS A 456 -14.23 -19.61 -11.54
N SER A 457 -14.53 -20.84 -11.98
CA SER A 457 -15.38 -21.86 -11.32
C SER A 457 -16.88 -21.56 -11.20
N VAL A 458 -17.32 -20.30 -11.26
CA VAL A 458 -18.73 -19.94 -10.98
C VAL A 458 -19.68 -20.65 -11.94
N LEU A 459 -19.36 -20.60 -13.24
CA LEU A 459 -20.17 -21.25 -14.28
C LEU A 459 -20.03 -22.78 -14.27
N ASP A 460 -19.01 -23.35 -13.64
CA ASP A 460 -18.85 -24.80 -13.51
C ASP A 460 -19.83 -25.39 -12.50
N VAL A 461 -20.19 -24.62 -11.48
CA VAL A 461 -21.25 -24.99 -10.55
C VAL A 461 -22.63 -24.67 -11.13
N VAL A 462 -22.80 -23.48 -11.72
CA VAL A 462 -24.09 -23.02 -12.22
C VAL A 462 -24.57 -23.84 -13.43
N HIS A 463 -23.67 -24.17 -14.35
CA HIS A 463 -23.99 -24.97 -15.54
C HIS A 463 -23.48 -26.41 -15.42
N PHE A 464 -23.40 -26.96 -14.20
CA PHE A 464 -22.85 -28.29 -13.96
C PHE A 464 -23.56 -29.40 -14.75
N ASP A 465 -24.89 -29.33 -14.87
CA ASP A 465 -25.68 -30.35 -15.57
C ASP A 465 -25.58 -30.22 -17.10
N VAL A 466 -25.15 -29.07 -17.61
CA VAL A 466 -24.93 -28.80 -19.04
C VAL A 466 -23.55 -29.34 -19.43
N ARG A 467 -23.43 -30.67 -19.49
CA ARG A 467 -22.17 -31.41 -19.75
C ARG A 467 -21.62 -31.18 -21.16
N ARG A 468 -21.02 -30.01 -21.38
CA ARG A 468 -20.31 -29.66 -22.61
C ARG A 468 -18.88 -30.19 -22.58
N PRO A 469 -18.32 -30.61 -23.73
CA PRO A 469 -16.92 -31.01 -23.79
C PRO A 469 -16.03 -29.80 -23.47
N VAL A 470 -14.97 -30.02 -22.69
CA VAL A 470 -14.07 -28.96 -22.23
C VAL A 470 -13.45 -28.22 -23.41
N GLN A 471 -13.15 -28.93 -24.51
CA GLN A 471 -12.56 -28.35 -25.71
C GLN A 471 -13.45 -27.25 -26.31
N GLU A 472 -14.77 -27.43 -26.34
CA GLU A 472 -15.69 -26.38 -26.80
C GLU A 472 -15.67 -25.16 -25.87
N LEU A 473 -15.64 -25.38 -24.56
CA LEU A 473 -15.55 -24.30 -23.57
C LEU A 473 -14.24 -23.52 -23.70
N GLN A 474 -13.14 -24.20 -24.01
CA GLN A 474 -11.83 -23.58 -24.26
C GLN A 474 -11.83 -22.75 -25.56
N GLN A 475 -12.53 -23.19 -26.61
CA GLN A 475 -12.71 -22.36 -27.81
C GLN A 475 -13.54 -21.11 -27.51
N GLU A 476 -14.56 -21.23 -26.65
CA GLU A 476 -15.35 -20.08 -26.20
C GLU A 476 -14.54 -19.10 -25.35
N ASP A 477 -13.59 -19.57 -24.55
CA ASP A 477 -12.67 -18.70 -23.80
C ASP A 477 -11.89 -17.78 -24.75
N LEU A 478 -11.36 -18.32 -25.85
CA LEU A 478 -10.61 -17.54 -26.85
C LEU A 478 -11.51 -16.51 -27.56
N LEU A 479 -12.74 -16.89 -27.87
CA LEU A 479 -13.73 -15.97 -28.45
C LEU A 479 -14.10 -14.83 -27.47
N HIS A 480 -14.34 -15.16 -26.19
CA HIS A 480 -14.62 -14.18 -25.15
C HIS A 480 -13.42 -13.28 -24.87
N PHE A 481 -12.20 -13.81 -24.98
CA PHE A 481 -10.97 -13.03 -24.90
C PHE A 481 -10.92 -11.99 -26.03
N GLY A 482 -11.14 -12.38 -27.29
CA GLY A 482 -11.21 -11.45 -28.43
C GLY A 482 -12.28 -10.37 -28.24
N ARG A 483 -13.48 -10.74 -27.77
CA ARG A 483 -14.57 -9.78 -27.50
C ARG A 483 -14.21 -8.80 -26.38
N THR A 484 -13.57 -9.28 -25.32
CA THR A 484 -13.12 -8.44 -24.20
C THR A 484 -12.09 -7.41 -24.68
N LEU A 485 -11.12 -7.82 -25.49
CA LEU A 485 -10.14 -6.90 -26.06
C LEU A 485 -10.80 -5.86 -26.97
N LEU A 486 -11.76 -6.27 -27.80
CA LEU A 486 -12.47 -5.36 -28.67
C LEU A 486 -13.31 -4.34 -27.89
N CYS A 487 -13.93 -4.74 -26.77
CA CYS A 487 -14.60 -3.82 -25.85
C CYS A 487 -13.64 -2.77 -25.29
N LEU A 488 -12.46 -3.20 -24.82
CA LEU A 488 -11.45 -2.32 -24.26
C LEU A 488 -10.86 -1.36 -25.30
N ALA A 489 -10.59 -1.86 -26.50
CA ALA A 489 -9.99 -1.06 -27.57
C ALA A 489 -10.96 0.01 -28.10
N THR A 490 -12.25 -0.30 -28.18
CA THR A 490 -13.29 0.62 -28.69
C THR A 490 -13.96 1.46 -27.62
N GLY A 491 -13.73 1.17 -26.32
CA GLY A 491 -14.46 1.81 -25.22
C GLY A 491 -15.94 1.43 -25.16
N THR A 492 -16.33 0.31 -25.77
CA THR A 492 -17.74 -0.12 -25.89
C THR A 492 -18.05 -1.22 -24.88
N LEU A 493 -19.20 -1.15 -24.20
CA LEU A 493 -19.64 -2.20 -23.28
C LEU A 493 -20.04 -3.49 -24.03
N PRO A 494 -19.87 -4.68 -23.43
CA PRO A 494 -20.20 -5.95 -24.09
C PRO A 494 -21.63 -6.02 -24.64
N LEU A 495 -22.62 -5.50 -23.92
CA LEU A 495 -24.03 -5.48 -24.38
C LEU A 495 -24.26 -4.59 -25.61
N GLN A 496 -23.38 -3.61 -25.85
CA GLN A 496 -23.47 -2.69 -26.98
C GLN A 496 -22.66 -3.17 -28.19
N LEU A 497 -21.84 -4.21 -28.03
CA LEU A 497 -20.99 -4.79 -29.06
C LEU A 497 -21.77 -5.74 -29.99
N ALA A 498 -22.81 -5.22 -30.63
CA ALA A 498 -23.66 -6.02 -31.54
C ALA A 498 -23.01 -6.25 -32.91
N ASN A 499 -22.31 -5.24 -33.44
CA ASN A 499 -21.66 -5.30 -34.74
C ASN A 499 -20.13 -5.39 -34.59
N LEU A 500 -19.61 -6.61 -34.61
CA LEU A 500 -18.17 -6.87 -34.50
C LEU A 500 -17.38 -6.22 -35.64
N ASN A 501 -17.91 -6.22 -36.86
CA ASN A 501 -17.20 -5.65 -38.02
C ASN A 501 -17.00 -4.14 -37.88
N ALA A 502 -18.04 -3.41 -37.44
CA ALA A 502 -17.95 -1.97 -37.21
C ALA A 502 -16.97 -1.64 -36.07
N ALA A 503 -17.00 -2.42 -34.99
CA ALA A 503 -16.07 -2.26 -33.87
C ALA A 503 -14.61 -2.55 -34.28
N MET A 504 -14.39 -3.57 -35.11
CA MET A 504 -13.07 -3.89 -35.69
C MET A 504 -12.55 -2.75 -36.57
N GLU A 505 -13.42 -2.17 -37.41
CA GLU A 505 -13.06 -1.01 -38.24
C GLU A 505 -12.71 0.20 -37.38
N GLN A 506 -13.50 0.51 -36.34
CA GLN A 506 -13.22 1.58 -35.39
C GLN A 506 -11.86 1.39 -34.73
N MET A 507 -11.58 0.19 -34.21
CA MET A 507 -10.31 -0.14 -33.57
C MET A 507 -9.12 0.01 -34.54
N SER A 508 -9.28 -0.40 -35.80
CA SER A 508 -8.20 -0.34 -36.81
C SER A 508 -7.72 1.08 -37.14
N ARG A 509 -8.48 2.12 -36.76
CA ARG A 509 -8.12 3.53 -36.94
C ARG A 509 -7.18 4.04 -35.83
N THR A 510 -7.07 3.31 -34.72
CA THR A 510 -6.34 3.77 -33.51
C THR A 510 -5.17 2.86 -33.15
N TYR A 511 -5.28 1.56 -33.40
CA TYR A 511 -4.28 0.57 -32.99
C TYR A 511 -3.54 -0.03 -34.19
N SER A 512 -2.40 -0.67 -33.91
CA SER A 512 -1.58 -1.32 -34.93
C SER A 512 -2.31 -2.42 -35.72
N ALA A 513 -1.77 -2.74 -36.90
CA ALA A 513 -2.19 -3.89 -37.69
C ALA A 513 -2.05 -5.20 -36.90
N GLU A 514 -0.99 -5.35 -36.11
CA GLU A 514 -0.73 -6.53 -35.29
C GLU A 514 -1.83 -6.75 -34.23
N MET A 515 -2.25 -5.70 -33.54
CA MET A 515 -3.36 -5.75 -32.58
C MET A 515 -4.67 -6.19 -33.26
N ARG A 516 -4.96 -5.61 -34.43
CA ARG A 516 -6.15 -5.98 -35.21
C ARG A 516 -6.10 -7.44 -35.64
N ASP A 517 -4.98 -7.91 -36.17
CA ASP A 517 -4.84 -9.26 -36.68
C ASP A 517 -4.91 -10.29 -35.53
N THR A 518 -4.37 -9.95 -34.36
CA THR A 518 -4.47 -10.75 -33.13
C THR A 518 -5.91 -10.90 -32.65
N ILE A 519 -6.66 -9.80 -32.58
CA ILE A 519 -8.09 -9.84 -32.18
C ILE A 519 -8.93 -10.55 -33.24
N THR A 520 -8.62 -10.35 -34.53
CA THR A 520 -9.26 -11.07 -35.64
C THR A 520 -9.03 -12.57 -35.51
N TRP A 521 -7.80 -12.99 -35.18
CA TRP A 521 -7.50 -14.39 -34.92
C TRP A 521 -8.33 -14.91 -33.74
N LEU A 522 -8.44 -14.19 -32.62
CA LEU A 522 -9.27 -14.65 -31.49
C LEU A 522 -10.77 -14.77 -31.85
N LEU A 523 -11.29 -13.87 -32.69
CA LEU A 523 -12.72 -13.83 -33.05
C LEU A 523 -13.12 -14.80 -34.17
N THR A 524 -12.17 -15.22 -35.01
CA THR A 524 -12.46 -16.10 -36.16
C THR A 524 -12.62 -17.55 -35.68
N PRO A 525 -13.77 -18.21 -35.86
CA PRO A 525 -13.93 -19.62 -35.52
C PRO A 525 -13.09 -20.49 -36.45
N THR A 526 -12.47 -21.55 -35.94
CA THR A 526 -11.82 -22.56 -36.78
C THR A 526 -12.85 -23.57 -37.28
N PRO A 527 -12.84 -23.96 -38.57
CA PRO A 527 -13.70 -25.03 -39.06
C PRO A 527 -13.28 -26.37 -38.45
N ALA A 528 -14.26 -27.16 -38.02
CA ALA A 528 -14.03 -28.52 -37.53
C ALA A 528 -13.32 -29.37 -38.60
N PRO A 529 -12.34 -30.23 -38.25
CA PRO A 529 -11.98 -30.70 -36.90
C PRO A 529 -10.83 -29.92 -36.23
N ALA A 530 -10.35 -28.82 -36.81
CA ALA A 530 -9.24 -28.06 -36.24
C ALA A 530 -9.71 -27.16 -35.08
N HIS A 531 -8.88 -27.05 -34.05
CA HIS A 531 -9.14 -26.24 -32.85
C HIS A 531 -7.96 -25.31 -32.57
N LYS A 532 -8.25 -24.10 -32.10
CA LYS A 532 -7.22 -23.16 -31.64
C LYS A 532 -6.72 -23.59 -30.28
N SER A 533 -5.41 -23.60 -30.08
CA SER A 533 -4.83 -23.76 -28.75
C SER A 533 -4.37 -22.41 -28.21
N ILE A 534 -4.43 -22.27 -26.89
CA ILE A 534 -3.78 -21.15 -26.19
C ILE A 534 -2.26 -21.15 -26.41
N ASP A 535 -1.64 -22.31 -26.66
CA ASP A 535 -0.20 -22.40 -26.96
C ASP A 535 0.15 -21.76 -28.31
N GLU A 536 -0.71 -21.97 -29.33
CA GLU A 536 -0.56 -21.33 -30.65
C GLU A 536 -0.66 -19.80 -30.52
N PHE A 537 -1.62 -19.33 -29.71
CA PHE A 537 -1.76 -17.91 -29.42
C PHE A 537 -0.51 -17.34 -28.74
N ILE A 538 -0.01 -18.03 -27.70
CA ILE A 538 1.19 -17.62 -26.95
C ILE A 538 2.41 -17.57 -27.85
N GLN A 539 2.56 -18.52 -28.77
CA GLN A 539 3.63 -18.50 -29.77
C GLN A 539 3.54 -17.25 -30.66
N GLY A 540 2.33 -16.85 -31.05
CA GLY A 540 2.08 -15.65 -31.85
C GLY A 540 2.41 -14.32 -31.15
N ILE A 541 2.31 -14.26 -29.81
CA ILE A 541 2.54 -13.04 -29.03
C ILE A 541 3.79 -13.09 -28.14
N ALA A 542 4.71 -14.03 -28.39
CA ALA A 542 5.83 -14.32 -27.50
C ALA A 542 6.71 -13.10 -27.20
N THR A 543 6.92 -12.21 -28.17
CA THR A 543 7.67 -10.95 -28.02
C THR A 543 7.03 -10.02 -26.99
N HIS A 544 5.70 -9.89 -26.99
CA HIS A 544 4.94 -9.10 -26.02
C HIS A 544 4.94 -9.73 -24.62
N ILE A 545 4.98 -11.06 -24.54
CA ILE A 545 5.15 -11.76 -23.25
C ILE A 545 6.52 -11.47 -22.66
N VAL A 546 7.59 -11.51 -23.47
CA VAL A 546 8.95 -11.16 -23.02
C VAL A 546 9.02 -9.72 -22.54
N ALA A 547 8.43 -8.77 -23.27
CA ALA A 547 8.37 -7.37 -22.86
C ALA A 547 7.57 -7.16 -21.56
N ALA A 548 6.43 -7.86 -21.41
CA ALA A 548 5.64 -7.80 -20.18
C ALA A 548 6.36 -8.43 -18.98
N PHE A 549 7.11 -9.52 -19.21
CA PHE A 549 7.95 -10.16 -18.20
C PHE A 549 9.08 -9.23 -17.75
N ASP A 550 9.81 -8.62 -18.69
CA ASP A 550 10.86 -7.64 -18.40
C ASP A 550 10.33 -6.45 -17.57
N GLN A 551 9.17 -5.88 -17.97
CA GLN A 551 8.51 -4.84 -17.20
C GLN A 551 8.12 -5.30 -15.78
N SER A 552 7.74 -6.57 -15.61
CA SER A 552 7.45 -7.14 -14.29
C SER A 552 8.70 -7.29 -13.43
N GLN A 553 9.87 -7.61 -14.02
CA GLN A 553 11.15 -7.68 -13.30
C GLN A 553 11.59 -6.28 -12.84
N HIS A 554 11.53 -5.28 -13.72
CA HIS A 554 11.78 -3.88 -13.34
C HIS A 554 10.89 -3.39 -12.20
N ARG A 555 9.61 -3.80 -12.19
CA ARG A 555 8.70 -3.49 -11.09
C ARG A 555 9.11 -4.20 -9.78
N ALA A 556 9.56 -5.45 -9.86
CA ALA A 556 10.05 -6.19 -8.70
C ALA A 556 11.31 -5.52 -8.12
N ASP A 557 12.24 -5.08 -8.96
CA ASP A 557 13.45 -4.36 -8.53
C ASP A 557 13.12 -3.02 -7.87
N ALA A 558 12.14 -2.28 -8.42
CA ALA A 558 11.65 -1.05 -7.81
C ALA A 558 11.08 -1.31 -6.41
N LEU A 559 10.20 -2.31 -6.25
CA LEU A 559 9.65 -2.67 -4.94
C LEU A 559 10.70 -3.21 -3.98
N ASN A 560 11.69 -3.97 -4.46
CA ASN A 560 12.81 -4.43 -3.64
C ASN A 560 13.66 -3.25 -3.13
N SER A 561 13.93 -2.26 -3.99
CA SER A 561 14.64 -1.04 -3.59
C SER A 561 13.91 -0.31 -2.46
N GLU A 562 12.59 -0.22 -2.55
CA GLU A 562 11.75 0.35 -1.49
C GLU A 562 11.77 -0.48 -0.21
N LEU A 563 11.73 -1.81 -0.34
CA LEU A 563 11.81 -2.72 0.80
C LEU A 563 13.15 -2.62 1.53
N PHE A 564 14.27 -2.49 0.81
CA PHE A 564 15.59 -2.27 1.42
C PHE A 564 15.62 -0.99 2.25
N ARG A 565 15.02 0.08 1.75
CA ARG A 565 14.93 1.35 2.47
C ARG A 565 14.11 1.22 3.76
N GLU A 566 12.93 0.62 3.68
CA GLU A 566 12.08 0.43 4.86
C GLU A 566 12.64 -0.60 5.86
N LEU A 567 13.42 -1.57 5.39
CA LEU A 567 14.15 -2.50 6.25
C LEU A 567 15.13 -1.75 7.16
N GLU A 568 15.94 -0.84 6.59
CA GLU A 568 16.88 -0.02 7.36
C GLU A 568 16.14 0.95 8.30
N ASN A 569 15.05 1.58 7.85
CA ASN A 569 14.20 2.41 8.71
C ASN A 569 13.67 1.62 9.93
N GLY A 570 13.25 0.37 9.73
CA GLY A 570 12.85 -0.52 10.82
C GLY A 570 13.98 -0.87 11.79
N ARG A 571 15.22 -1.01 11.30
CA ARG A 571 16.41 -1.25 12.15
C ARG A 571 16.74 0.00 12.97
N ILE A 572 16.76 1.16 12.33
CA ILE A 572 16.94 2.46 12.98
C ILE A 572 15.90 2.66 14.09
N ALA A 573 14.62 2.40 13.82
CA ALA A 573 13.55 2.54 14.81
C ALA A 573 13.81 1.68 16.06
N ARG A 574 14.21 0.41 15.89
CA ARG A 574 14.56 -0.47 17.01
C ARG A 574 15.81 0.00 17.74
N LEU A 575 16.80 0.55 17.04
CA LEU A 575 18.01 1.12 17.65
C LEU A 575 17.68 2.35 18.49
N MET A 576 16.82 3.23 17.98
CA MET A 576 16.32 4.40 18.70
C MET A 576 15.57 4.03 19.97
N MET A 577 14.73 2.98 19.92
CA MET A 577 14.06 2.45 21.13
C MET A 577 15.07 1.97 22.18
N LYS A 578 16.17 1.30 21.76
CA LYS A 578 17.22 0.87 22.69
C LYS A 578 17.97 2.06 23.30
N LEU A 579 18.38 3.02 22.47
CA LEU A 579 19.02 4.26 22.94
C LEU A 579 18.13 5.01 23.93
N GLY A 580 16.84 5.17 23.62
CA GLY A 580 15.87 5.81 24.51
C GLY A 580 15.57 5.02 25.80
N THR A 581 15.81 3.71 25.82
CA THR A 581 15.66 2.88 27.02
C THR A 581 16.85 3.01 27.99
N VAL A 582 18.03 3.33 27.45
CA VAL A 582 19.30 3.47 28.18
C VAL A 582 19.55 4.92 28.59
N ASN A 583 19.40 5.85 27.65
CA ASN A 583 19.68 7.26 27.90
C ASN A 583 18.69 7.83 28.92
N GLU A 584 19.21 8.58 29.88
CA GLU A 584 18.44 9.34 30.90
C GLU A 584 17.47 8.53 31.73
N ARG A 585 17.79 7.26 31.93
CA ARG A 585 17.15 6.46 32.96
C ARG A 585 17.45 7.06 34.33
N GLN A 586 16.41 7.52 35.01
CA GLN A 586 16.51 8.21 36.30
C GLN A 586 17.14 7.35 37.41
N GLU A 587 16.85 6.06 37.43
CA GLU A 587 17.43 5.12 38.39
C GLU A 587 17.48 3.70 37.83
N PHE A 588 18.49 2.95 38.23
CA PHE A 588 18.59 1.52 37.97
C PHE A 588 19.32 0.84 39.14
N GLU A 589 18.72 -0.20 39.72
CA GLU A 589 19.28 -0.95 40.86
C GLU A 589 19.77 -0.05 42.03
N GLY A 590 19.08 1.06 42.28
CA GLY A 590 19.42 2.02 43.34
C GLY A 590 20.49 3.06 42.96
N ASP A 591 21.07 2.99 41.76
CA ASP A 591 21.98 4.01 41.22
C ASP A 591 21.19 5.07 40.42
N ARG A 592 21.11 6.29 40.97
CA ARG A 592 20.46 7.46 40.33
C ARG A 592 21.30 8.10 39.22
N ALA A 593 22.59 7.76 39.14
CA ALA A 593 23.52 8.26 38.14
C ALA A 593 23.88 7.17 37.12
N TRP A 594 23.14 6.06 37.08
CA TRP A 594 23.47 4.91 36.24
C TRP A 594 23.69 5.29 34.77
N SER A 595 22.82 6.14 34.20
CA SER A 595 22.94 6.61 32.81
C SER A 595 24.02 7.68 32.58
N GLU A 596 24.57 8.26 33.65
CA GLU A 596 25.55 9.36 33.62
C GLU A 596 27.00 8.88 33.76
N ASN A 597 27.21 7.57 33.95
CA ASN A 597 28.52 7.01 34.28
C ASN A 597 29.07 6.08 33.19
N GLY A 598 30.40 6.09 33.01
CA GLY A 598 31.16 5.13 32.20
C GLY A 598 30.71 5.05 30.74
N GLU A 599 30.53 3.83 30.24
CA GLU A 599 30.12 3.54 28.85
C GLU A 599 28.78 4.22 28.47
N ARG A 600 27.89 4.46 29.44
CA ARG A 600 26.56 5.05 29.20
C ARG A 600 26.64 6.57 29.00
N TYR A 601 27.61 7.22 29.65
CA TYR A 601 27.89 8.64 29.40
C TYR A 601 28.32 8.88 27.95
N MET A 602 29.12 7.98 27.37
CA MET A 602 29.50 8.05 25.95
C MET A 602 28.29 7.93 25.02
N LEU A 603 27.29 7.10 25.36
CA LEU A 603 26.03 6.99 24.61
C LEU A 603 25.18 8.27 24.71
N LYS A 604 25.20 8.95 25.87
CA LYS A 604 24.58 10.27 26.04
C LYS A 604 25.22 11.32 25.14
N LEU A 605 26.55 11.37 25.10
CA LEU A 605 27.28 12.28 24.19
C LEU A 605 27.05 11.91 22.72
N PHE A 606 26.97 10.63 22.38
CA PHE A 606 26.62 10.19 21.03
C PHE A 606 25.24 10.69 20.62
N ARG A 607 24.25 10.61 21.51
CA ARG A 607 22.93 11.17 21.25
C ARG A 607 22.99 12.68 21.02
N ASP A 608 23.77 13.42 21.82
CA ASP A 608 23.96 14.86 21.60
C ASP A 608 24.60 15.13 20.22
N TYR A 609 25.60 14.34 19.82
CA TYR A 609 26.23 14.41 18.48
C TYR A 609 25.27 14.13 17.31
N VAL A 610 24.30 13.21 17.50
CA VAL A 610 23.35 12.84 16.45
C VAL A 610 22.15 13.80 16.36
N PHE A 611 21.57 14.19 17.49
CA PHE A 611 20.27 14.88 17.54
C PHE A 611 20.34 16.34 17.96
N HIS A 612 21.43 16.80 18.56
CA HIS A 612 21.58 18.15 19.08
C HIS A 612 22.68 18.91 18.35
N GLN A 613 22.77 18.74 17.02
CA GLN A 613 23.70 19.49 16.19
C GLN A 613 23.34 20.98 16.18
N VAL A 614 24.37 21.82 16.20
CA VAL A 614 24.25 23.28 16.04
C VAL A 614 25.18 23.76 14.93
N ASP A 615 24.79 24.84 14.25
CA ASP A 615 25.63 25.51 13.26
C ASP A 615 26.70 26.39 13.95
N SER A 616 27.54 27.05 13.15
CA SER A 616 28.58 27.97 13.65
C SER A 616 28.02 29.18 14.42
N ASN A 617 26.73 29.47 14.31
CA ASN A 617 26.05 30.56 15.00
C ASN A 617 25.28 30.05 16.24
N GLY A 618 25.33 28.75 16.54
CA GLY A 618 24.60 28.13 17.65
C GLY A 618 23.14 27.79 17.33
N ASN A 619 22.69 27.91 16.08
CA ASN A 619 21.32 27.54 15.71
C ASN A 619 21.19 26.01 15.59
N PRO A 620 20.07 25.41 16.01
CA PRO A 620 19.85 23.98 15.88
C PRO A 620 19.80 23.54 14.40
N VAL A 621 20.48 22.43 14.09
CA VAL A 621 20.55 21.82 12.76
C VAL A 621 19.66 20.58 12.71
N MET A 622 18.74 20.54 11.75
CA MET A 622 17.78 19.44 11.54
C MET A 622 18.13 18.61 10.30
N ASP A 623 19.37 18.11 10.21
CA ASP A 623 19.81 17.24 9.11
C ASP A 623 19.43 15.78 9.37
N ILE A 624 18.31 15.34 8.78
CA ILE A 624 17.86 13.95 8.89
C ILE A 624 18.83 12.96 8.22
N GLY A 625 19.57 13.40 7.20
CA GLY A 625 20.58 12.59 6.53
C GLY A 625 21.79 12.33 7.42
N HIS A 626 22.19 13.30 8.26
CA HIS A 626 23.17 13.06 9.34
C HIS A 626 22.66 12.01 10.33
N MET A 627 21.42 12.18 10.82
CA MET A 627 20.83 11.28 11.81
C MET A 627 20.78 9.83 11.31
N ILE A 628 20.25 9.61 10.11
CA ILE A 628 20.13 8.29 9.48
C ILE A 628 21.51 7.66 9.25
N ARG A 629 22.48 8.42 8.72
CA ARG A 629 23.85 7.91 8.49
C ARG A 629 24.52 7.48 9.79
N CYS A 630 24.42 8.28 10.85
CA CYS A 630 25.01 7.94 12.14
C CYS A 630 24.38 6.69 12.76
N LEU A 631 23.06 6.56 12.69
CA LEU A 631 22.35 5.38 13.22
C LEU A 631 22.65 4.12 12.42
N ASN A 632 22.76 4.21 11.09
CA ASN A 632 23.20 3.09 10.25
C ASN A 632 24.64 2.68 10.54
N LYS A 633 25.56 3.64 10.71
CA LYS A 633 26.95 3.38 11.10
C LYS A 633 27.05 2.74 12.48
N LEU A 634 26.24 3.18 13.44
CA LEU A 634 26.15 2.57 14.77
C LEU A 634 25.59 1.14 14.69
N ASP A 635 24.52 0.91 13.93
CA ASP A 635 23.94 -0.43 13.78
C ASP A 635 24.88 -1.39 13.06
N ALA A 636 25.63 -0.92 12.07
CA ALA A 636 26.68 -1.70 11.41
C ALA A 636 27.84 -1.96 12.38
N GLY A 637 28.22 -0.97 13.19
CA GLY A 637 29.40 -1.03 14.07
C GLY A 637 30.70 -0.85 13.28
N VAL A 638 30.77 0.21 12.47
CA VAL A 638 31.94 0.52 11.63
C VAL A 638 33.13 1.00 12.49
N ASP A 639 34.34 0.81 11.98
CA ASP A 639 35.58 1.26 12.65
C ASP A 639 35.84 2.79 12.48
N GLU A 640 34.98 3.50 11.76
CA GLU A 640 35.02 4.97 11.65
C GLU A 640 34.92 5.62 13.04
N ARG A 641 35.78 6.60 13.29
CA ARG A 641 35.86 7.33 14.56
C ARG A 641 35.20 8.70 14.46
N ILE A 642 34.48 9.07 15.51
CA ILE A 642 33.84 10.38 15.69
C ILE A 642 34.36 11.04 16.97
N CYS A 643 34.32 12.37 16.99
CA CYS A 643 34.65 13.16 18.17
C CYS A 643 33.36 13.51 18.93
N LEU A 644 33.29 13.12 20.20
CA LEU A 644 32.19 13.41 21.10
C LEU A 644 32.66 14.38 22.18
N THR A 645 32.07 15.57 22.22
CA THR A 645 32.48 16.63 23.16
C THR A 645 31.50 16.70 24.33
N SER A 646 32.02 16.86 25.56
CA SER A 646 31.22 17.08 26.75
C SER A 646 30.49 18.42 26.68
N ARG A 647 29.39 18.56 27.41
CA ARG A 647 28.52 19.75 27.37
C ARG A 647 29.16 21.02 27.91
N ASP A 648 30.18 20.89 28.75
CA ASP A 648 31.00 21.99 29.24
C ASP A 648 32.14 22.36 28.26
N GLU A 649 32.23 21.65 27.13
CA GLU A 649 33.24 21.80 26.08
C GLU A 649 34.68 21.56 26.57
N GLN A 650 34.87 21.04 27.78
CA GLN A 650 36.20 20.85 28.37
C GLN A 650 36.84 19.53 27.93
N THR A 651 36.05 18.51 27.58
CA THR A 651 36.53 17.16 27.30
C THR A 651 36.03 16.66 25.94
N SER A 652 36.90 16.03 25.16
CA SER A 652 36.54 15.39 23.90
C SER A 652 36.99 13.93 23.87
N PHE A 653 36.10 13.05 23.44
CA PHE A 653 36.34 11.61 23.30
C PHE A 653 36.37 11.26 21.81
N VAL A 654 37.42 10.57 21.37
CA VAL A 654 37.47 10.00 20.01
C VAL A 654 37.12 8.53 20.11
N VAL A 655 35.95 8.15 19.60
CA VAL A 655 35.41 6.78 19.71
C VAL A 655 34.95 6.27 18.36
N SER A 656 35.09 4.96 18.13
CA SER A 656 34.51 4.30 16.95
C SER A 656 33.03 3.95 17.14
N TYR A 657 32.29 3.87 16.03
CA TYR A 657 30.90 3.36 16.07
C TYR A 657 30.83 1.92 16.58
N LYS A 658 31.86 1.10 16.31
CA LYS A 658 31.99 -0.27 16.83
C LYS A 658 32.05 -0.33 18.35
N GLU A 659 32.82 0.56 18.98
CA GLU A 659 32.90 0.67 20.44
C GLU A 659 31.55 1.15 21.01
N LEU A 660 30.94 2.18 20.43
CA LEU A 660 29.62 2.66 20.84
C LEU A 660 28.54 1.57 20.74
N LYS A 661 28.56 0.76 19.68
CA LYS A 661 27.64 -0.37 19.51
C LYS A 661 27.82 -1.38 20.64
N LYS A 662 29.07 -1.72 20.99
CA LYS A 662 29.37 -2.64 22.10
C LYS A 662 28.84 -2.08 23.42
N GLN A 663 29.06 -0.81 23.69
CA GLN A 663 28.58 -0.12 24.89
C GLN A 663 27.05 -0.13 24.99
N LEU A 664 26.35 0.17 23.89
CA LEU A 664 24.88 0.12 23.85
C LEU A 664 24.35 -1.29 24.10
N VAL A 665 24.96 -2.32 23.48
CA VAL A 665 24.56 -3.71 23.68
C VAL A 665 24.80 -4.15 25.13
N ASN A 666 25.91 -3.77 25.73
CA ASN A 666 26.21 -4.06 27.13
C ASN A 666 25.17 -3.43 28.07
N ALA A 667 24.97 -2.11 27.95
CA ALA A 667 24.02 -1.37 28.78
C ALA A 667 22.58 -1.89 28.64
N PHE A 668 22.15 -2.22 27.42
CA PHE A 668 20.81 -2.78 27.19
C PHE A 668 20.68 -4.21 27.76
N ASN A 669 21.74 -5.04 27.68
CA ASN A 669 21.73 -6.39 28.24
C ASN A 669 21.71 -6.42 29.76
N GLU A 670 22.29 -5.43 30.44
CA GLU A 670 22.15 -5.26 31.89
C GLU A 670 20.67 -5.09 32.28
N LEU A 671 19.94 -4.22 31.56
CA LEU A 671 18.50 -4.00 31.78
C LEU A 671 17.68 -5.28 31.53
N ILE A 672 18.00 -6.04 30.48
CA ILE A 672 17.32 -7.33 30.19
C ILE A 672 17.57 -8.34 31.32
N LYS A 673 18.80 -8.42 31.83
CA LYS A 673 19.15 -9.37 32.90
C LYS A 673 18.36 -9.06 34.18
N ALA A 674 18.27 -7.79 34.56
CA ALA A 674 17.49 -7.36 35.72
C ALA A 674 15.97 -7.58 35.56
N ALA A 675 15.46 -7.55 34.32
CA ALA A 675 14.04 -7.79 34.05
C ALA A 675 13.60 -9.27 34.20
N LYS A 676 14.54 -10.22 34.25
CA LYS A 676 14.20 -11.62 34.53
C LYS A 676 13.90 -11.76 36.02
N PRO A 677 12.69 -12.16 36.43
CA PRO A 677 12.43 -12.42 37.84
C PRO A 677 13.41 -13.49 38.30
N GLY A 678 14.25 -13.15 39.28
CA GLY A 678 15.06 -14.15 39.96
C GLY A 678 14.13 -15.26 40.42
N ARG A 679 14.41 -16.51 40.04
CA ARG A 679 13.92 -17.66 40.79
C ARG A 679 14.53 -17.54 42.18
N THR A 680 13.84 -16.83 43.07
CA THR A 680 14.03 -16.99 44.51
C THR A 680 13.62 -18.42 44.82
N PHE A 681 14.62 -19.25 45.10
CA PHE A 681 14.44 -20.57 45.72
C PHE A 681 13.88 -20.41 47.13
#